data_AF-A0A5N1IXG5-F1
#
_entry.id   AF-A0A5N1IXG5-F1
#
_cell.length_a   1.000
_cell.length_b   1.000
_cell.length_c   1.000
_cell.angle_alpha   90.00
_cell.angle_beta   90.00
_cell.angle_gamma   90.00
#
_symmetry.space_group_name_H-M   'P 1'
#
loop_
_entity.id
_entity.type
_entity.pdbx_description
1 polymer ?
#
loop_
_entity_poly.entity_id
_entity_poly.type
_entity_poly.pdbx_seq_one_letter_code
_entity_poly.pdbx_strand_id
1 'polypeptide(L)'
;MAWESLKSGSTRFASLPLVIAGPILRKVDSNSVTVWLALSKDLTDVNLDIYDSINKTFLSNEVVFTGNTKPFKLGNNLYVVVITAKALTGSSLVLEDAKTYHYKVTFNSSTYINKTLSDPGILSPSGGMGMICYGAELLPSFSLPPSSDLGKLNIVHGSCRKPHGGRFDALACLGKLIEPNINNPLERPHQLFLTGDQIYADDVSSMLLFLLIDAYDALLGNQEIPPKDIAEVSPDLLNYPNPGERAELVKKGGLSAEGIGGSHLMALGEFYAMYLFVWSDVLWPGDDDFPSNSLVSSIKASDYKKEVETLIQFKNTLVNVRKALANIPTFMMCDDHEITDDWFLNFDWTNRALNNKLGKRIIQNGLTAFTLFQAWANTPDRFDLPVSNLNPQTEGGQFLSQLEKLRDNPAENIDQTTSPFDNWKLLGNIIVPTINHNSTGSYLTGGLEYAFSLNFPLYQVIIFDTRNRREFPPVKQGKSNGKPAGLISVQSLNQQLVSKLSEKQASNKFTLVVSPAPIIGHPVIEEIVQPGLTMAIDAINFLRTVKNSSYTKTETGSENTDREGWVFNRKVFQNLLYQLSKFDKVVILSGDVHYAFSCKVDYWDRRTLPVKKASFVQLVSSSLKNEDSKTIFNAIRVSRIAENELLRKTPYAGWSTAGKHIKVDYTNNGIFLPNRLNKVPAIKKIINPSKVMILNTPDWRYRIQFINDGRVDSDRGVEAIALTEIPNSGIRKGKRDLITEQKIAVGRNNLGQISFDFSTPQKEEVVHNIWYNSSLKEPNSSNKFNNFTKHRVLIASPLNIDPISPNEEQWKNFDYGFPD
;
A
#
# COMPACT_ATOMS: atom_id res chain seq x y z
N MET A 1 25.40 -26.22 -5.06
CA MET A 1 25.03 -27.58 -5.53
C MET A 1 24.29 -27.42 -6.86
N ALA A 2 23.84 -28.49 -7.52
CA ALA A 2 22.94 -28.33 -8.66
C ALA A 2 21.52 -28.04 -8.14
N TRP A 3 20.87 -27.00 -8.66
CA TRP A 3 19.49 -26.59 -8.32
C TRP A 3 18.55 -27.78 -8.13
N GLU A 4 17.85 -27.83 -6.99
CA GLU A 4 16.78 -28.79 -6.74
C GLU A 4 15.38 -28.14 -6.82
N SER A 5 14.60 -28.58 -7.80
CA SER A 5 13.21 -28.17 -8.02
C SER A 5 12.28 -28.61 -6.87
N LEU A 6 11.23 -27.83 -6.62
CA LEU A 6 10.15 -28.15 -5.68
C LEU A 6 9.13 -29.18 -6.20
N LYS A 7 9.33 -29.74 -7.40
CA LYS A 7 8.41 -30.76 -7.95
C LYS A 7 8.11 -31.87 -6.97
N SER A 8 6.85 -32.32 -6.98
CA SER A 8 6.38 -33.42 -6.14
C SER A 8 7.29 -34.64 -6.25
N GLY A 9 7.74 -35.15 -5.09
CA GLY A 9 8.68 -36.27 -5.00
C GLY A 9 10.16 -35.87 -4.91
N SER A 10 10.51 -34.58 -5.05
CA SER A 10 11.88 -34.11 -4.75
C SER A 10 12.17 -34.15 -3.25
N THR A 11 13.45 -34.21 -2.89
CA THR A 11 13.85 -34.21 -1.46
C THR A 11 13.53 -32.86 -0.83
N ARG A 12 13.70 -31.77 -1.58
CA ARG A 12 13.31 -30.42 -1.18
C ARG A 12 11.82 -30.34 -0.86
N PHE A 13 10.94 -30.86 -1.72
CA PHE A 13 9.50 -30.87 -1.47
C PHE A 13 9.13 -31.75 -0.25
N ALA A 14 9.72 -32.94 -0.14
CA ALA A 14 9.48 -33.85 0.97
C ALA A 14 9.93 -33.29 2.33
N SER A 15 10.87 -32.34 2.33
CA SER A 15 11.39 -31.67 3.53
C SER A 15 10.60 -30.43 3.96
N LEU A 16 9.57 -30.03 3.21
CA LEU A 16 8.78 -28.85 3.56
C LEU A 16 8.12 -29.00 4.94
N PRO A 17 8.22 -27.99 5.82
CA PRO A 17 7.49 -27.98 7.07
C PRO A 17 5.99 -27.84 6.83
N LEU A 18 5.19 -28.09 7.87
CA LEU A 18 3.74 -27.93 7.81
C LEU A 18 3.35 -26.48 7.47
N VAL A 19 3.94 -25.50 8.16
CA VAL A 19 3.66 -24.06 7.96
C VAL A 19 4.64 -23.48 6.95
N ILE A 20 4.16 -23.30 5.72
CA ILE A 20 4.95 -22.76 4.61
C ILE A 20 4.93 -21.22 4.55
N ALA A 21 3.96 -20.56 5.18
CA ALA A 21 3.99 -19.11 5.45
C ALA A 21 3.20 -18.73 6.71
N GLY A 22 3.57 -17.61 7.35
CA GLY A 22 3.01 -17.17 8.63
C GLY A 22 3.68 -17.83 9.84
N PRO A 23 3.15 -17.65 11.07
CA PRO A 23 1.96 -16.87 11.40
C PRO A 23 2.14 -15.38 11.12
N ILE A 24 1.09 -14.74 10.61
CA ILE A 24 0.96 -13.28 10.57
C ILE A 24 -0.17 -12.92 11.53
N LEU A 25 0.11 -12.04 12.50
CA LEU A 25 -0.90 -11.48 13.38
C LEU A 25 -1.65 -10.37 12.62
N ARG A 26 -2.96 -10.53 12.46
CA ARG A 26 -3.81 -9.72 11.59
C ARG A 26 -4.70 -8.81 12.43
N LYS A 27 -6.01 -8.78 12.17
CA LYS A 27 -6.97 -7.98 12.93
C LYS A 27 -6.89 -8.31 14.42
N VAL A 28 -6.52 -7.31 15.21
CA VAL A 28 -6.60 -7.33 16.68
C VAL A 28 -7.38 -6.11 17.14
N ASP A 29 -8.43 -6.36 17.90
CA ASP A 29 -9.19 -5.36 18.66
C ASP A 29 -9.50 -5.91 20.06
N SER A 30 -10.27 -5.18 20.86
CA SER A 30 -10.61 -5.60 22.22
C SER A 30 -11.50 -6.85 22.28
N ASN A 31 -12.07 -7.30 21.16
CA ASN A 31 -13.05 -8.40 21.11
C ASN A 31 -12.56 -9.60 20.27
N SER A 32 -11.49 -9.44 19.50
CA SER A 32 -11.02 -10.48 18.58
C SER A 32 -9.53 -10.40 18.27
N VAL A 33 -8.93 -11.57 18.06
CA VAL A 33 -7.54 -11.72 17.62
C VAL A 33 -7.51 -12.68 16.43
N THR A 34 -6.97 -12.23 15.29
CA THR A 34 -6.93 -13.03 14.05
C THR A 34 -5.50 -13.38 13.66
N VAL A 35 -5.25 -14.63 13.31
CA VAL A 35 -3.95 -15.10 12.79
C VAL A 35 -4.16 -15.71 11.39
N TRP A 36 -3.24 -15.40 10.47
CA TRP A 36 -3.19 -15.97 9.12
C TRP A 36 -1.99 -16.91 8.97
N LEU A 37 -2.19 -18.08 8.34
CA LEU A 37 -1.15 -19.07 8.02
C LEU A 37 -1.39 -19.68 6.62
N ALA A 38 -0.34 -20.21 6.00
CA ALA A 38 -0.45 -21.15 4.89
C ALA A 38 0.26 -22.47 5.21
N LEU A 39 -0.38 -23.58 4.86
CA LEU A 39 0.04 -24.95 5.20
C LEU A 39 0.28 -25.80 3.96
N SER A 40 1.20 -26.77 4.08
CA SER A 40 1.53 -27.75 3.04
C SER A 40 0.69 -29.03 3.09
N LYS A 41 -0.08 -29.25 4.16
CA LYS A 41 -0.88 -30.45 4.39
C LYS A 41 -2.27 -30.10 4.91
N ASP A 42 -3.20 -31.01 4.64
CA ASP A 42 -4.55 -30.95 5.18
C ASP A 42 -4.56 -31.22 6.69
N LEU A 43 -5.49 -30.59 7.40
CA LEU A 43 -5.72 -30.79 8.82
C LEU A 43 -7.21 -30.92 9.11
N THR A 44 -7.54 -31.65 10.17
CA THR A 44 -8.92 -31.73 10.67
C THR A 44 -9.38 -30.40 11.22
N ASP A 45 -8.50 -29.73 11.98
CA ASP A 45 -8.74 -28.39 12.51
C ASP A 45 -7.45 -27.69 12.96
N VAL A 46 -7.56 -26.38 13.15
CA VAL A 46 -6.55 -25.50 13.73
C VAL A 46 -7.21 -24.70 14.85
N ASN A 47 -6.54 -24.59 16.00
CA ASN A 47 -7.00 -23.83 17.16
C ASN A 47 -6.07 -22.65 17.44
N LEU A 48 -6.65 -21.54 17.90
CA LEU A 48 -5.95 -20.35 18.34
C LEU A 48 -6.40 -20.02 19.77
N ASP A 49 -5.46 -20.04 20.71
CA ASP A 49 -5.71 -19.63 22.09
C ASP A 49 -4.90 -18.37 22.41
N ILE A 50 -5.54 -17.42 23.10
CA ILE A 50 -4.93 -16.19 23.60
C ILE A 50 -4.83 -16.26 25.12
N TYR A 51 -3.70 -15.82 25.65
CA TYR A 51 -3.38 -15.83 27.08
C TYR A 51 -3.10 -14.40 27.54
N ASP A 52 -3.67 -14.00 28.67
CA ASP A 52 -3.28 -12.79 29.41
C ASP A 52 -2.06 -13.12 30.28
N SER A 53 -1.07 -12.23 30.32
CA SER A 53 0.21 -12.52 30.94
C SER A 53 0.15 -12.41 32.46
N ILE A 54 0.09 -13.56 33.14
CA ILE A 54 0.65 -13.71 34.50
C ILE A 54 1.78 -14.75 34.44
N ASN A 55 3.00 -14.27 34.68
CA ASN A 55 4.24 -15.00 34.97
C ASN A 55 4.89 -15.87 33.88
N LYS A 56 6.20 -15.63 33.73
CA LYS A 56 7.21 -16.46 33.04
C LYS A 56 7.40 -17.86 33.66
N THR A 57 6.46 -18.31 34.50
CA THR A 57 6.38 -19.63 35.12
C THR A 57 5.02 -20.28 34.80
N PHE A 58 4.90 -20.78 33.57
CA PHE A 58 4.14 -21.94 33.08
C PHE A 58 2.88 -22.51 33.78
N LEU A 59 2.12 -21.80 34.63
CA LEU A 59 0.97 -22.41 35.32
C LEU A 59 -0.30 -21.56 35.53
N SER A 60 -0.36 -20.25 35.23
CA SER A 60 -1.66 -19.56 35.14
C SER A 60 -2.20 -19.64 33.71
N ASN A 61 -2.71 -20.83 33.35
CA ASN A 61 -3.19 -21.25 32.03
C ASN A 61 -4.60 -20.73 31.67
N GLU A 62 -4.97 -19.48 31.98
CA GLU A 62 -6.31 -19.03 31.60
C GLU A 62 -6.33 -18.51 30.16
N VAL A 63 -6.85 -19.34 29.26
CA VAL A 63 -7.18 -18.95 27.90
C VAL A 63 -8.28 -17.89 27.98
N VAL A 64 -7.95 -16.66 27.61
CA VAL A 64 -8.91 -15.55 27.64
C VAL A 64 -9.82 -15.60 26.41
N PHE A 65 -9.23 -15.76 25.22
CA PHE A 65 -9.93 -15.92 23.95
C PHE A 65 -9.52 -17.23 23.28
N THR A 66 -10.45 -17.88 22.59
CA THR A 66 -10.17 -19.08 21.79
C THR A 66 -10.93 -19.03 20.46
N GLY A 67 -10.43 -19.76 19.48
CA GLY A 67 -11.05 -19.92 18.17
C GLY A 67 -10.59 -21.21 17.51
N ASN A 68 -11.43 -21.74 16.62
CA ASN A 68 -11.14 -22.93 15.83
C ASN A 68 -11.57 -22.69 14.37
N THR A 69 -10.82 -23.25 13.42
CA THR A 69 -11.24 -23.27 12.02
C THR A 69 -10.67 -24.49 11.29
N LYS A 70 -11.19 -24.77 10.11
CA LYS A 70 -10.62 -25.74 9.17
C LYS A 70 -9.76 -25.01 8.13
N PRO A 71 -8.61 -25.56 7.71
CA PRO A 71 -7.86 -25.00 6.60
C PRO A 71 -8.68 -24.99 5.31
N PHE A 72 -8.61 -23.88 4.58
CA PHE A 72 -9.24 -23.73 3.27
C PHE A 72 -8.28 -24.25 2.19
N LYS A 73 -8.66 -25.34 1.51
CA LYS A 73 -7.82 -25.98 0.50
C LYS A 73 -7.80 -25.18 -0.81
N LEU A 74 -6.62 -24.72 -1.23
CA LEU A 74 -6.41 -24.05 -2.52
C LEU A 74 -5.83 -24.99 -3.59
N GLY A 75 -5.06 -25.98 -3.19
CA GLY A 75 -4.39 -26.92 -4.09
C GLY A 75 -4.14 -28.28 -3.45
N ASN A 76 -3.39 -29.14 -4.13
CA ASN A 76 -3.03 -30.46 -3.60
C ASN A 76 -2.19 -30.39 -2.32
N ASN A 77 -1.34 -29.37 -2.20
CA ASN A 77 -0.43 -29.16 -1.07
C ASN A 77 -0.41 -27.69 -0.62
N LEU A 78 -1.52 -26.97 -0.79
CA LEU A 78 -1.65 -25.59 -0.33
C LEU A 78 -3.00 -25.37 0.34
N TYR A 79 -2.94 -24.95 1.59
CA TYR A 79 -4.09 -24.65 2.42
C TYR A 79 -3.89 -23.30 3.10
N VAL A 80 -4.90 -22.45 3.14
CA VAL A 80 -4.88 -21.17 3.84
C VAL A 80 -5.72 -21.25 5.11
N VAL A 81 -5.23 -20.69 6.20
CA VAL A 81 -5.92 -20.64 7.48
C VAL A 81 -6.07 -19.18 7.90
N VAL A 82 -7.32 -18.76 8.11
CA VAL A 82 -7.66 -17.52 8.83
C VAL A 82 -8.44 -17.92 10.06
N ILE A 83 -7.84 -17.72 11.23
CA ILE A 83 -8.42 -18.14 12.50
C ILE A 83 -8.58 -16.95 13.43
N THR A 84 -9.80 -16.78 13.95
CA THR A 84 -10.16 -15.67 14.84
C THR A 84 -10.54 -16.21 16.21
N ALA A 85 -9.79 -15.82 17.24
CA ALA A 85 -10.13 -16.07 18.63
C ALA A 85 -11.00 -14.95 19.18
N LYS A 86 -12.06 -15.31 19.91
CA LYS A 86 -12.99 -14.41 20.61
C LYS A 86 -13.13 -14.87 22.06
N ALA A 87 -13.77 -14.04 22.90
CA ALA A 87 -14.08 -14.41 24.29
C ALA A 87 -14.85 -15.74 24.36
N LEU A 88 -14.58 -16.52 25.42
CA LEU A 88 -15.31 -17.76 25.70
C LEU A 88 -16.82 -17.49 25.75
N THR A 89 -17.63 -18.41 25.24
CA THR A 89 -19.09 -18.28 25.22
C THR A 89 -19.64 -18.02 26.63
N GLY A 90 -20.43 -16.95 26.80
CA GLY A 90 -20.96 -16.52 28.09
C GLY A 90 -20.05 -15.58 28.89
N SER A 91 -18.81 -15.37 28.45
CA SER A 91 -17.91 -14.35 28.99
C SER A 91 -18.20 -12.97 28.40
N SER A 92 -18.11 -11.93 29.22
CA SER A 92 -18.10 -10.52 28.78
C SER A 92 -16.69 -9.93 28.75
N LEU A 93 -15.66 -10.78 28.81
CA LEU A 93 -14.27 -10.37 28.81
C LEU A 93 -13.91 -9.67 27.50
N VAL A 94 -13.18 -8.56 27.62
CA VAL A 94 -12.54 -7.84 26.52
C VAL A 94 -11.06 -7.73 26.82
N LEU A 95 -10.22 -7.69 25.78
CA LEU A 95 -8.80 -7.43 25.94
C LEU A 95 -8.59 -5.95 26.31
N GLU A 96 -7.67 -5.74 27.25
CA GLU A 96 -7.31 -4.42 27.79
C GLU A 96 -6.01 -3.91 27.15
N ASP A 97 -5.80 -2.60 27.18
CA ASP A 97 -4.51 -2.02 26.84
C ASP A 97 -3.50 -2.13 28.00
N ALA A 98 -2.28 -1.64 27.81
CA ALA A 98 -1.19 -1.71 28.80
C ALA A 98 -0.83 -3.13 29.29
N LYS A 99 -1.31 -4.17 28.59
CA LYS A 99 -0.99 -5.58 28.82
C LYS A 99 -0.33 -6.19 27.59
N THR A 100 0.48 -7.21 27.84
CA THR A 100 1.01 -8.08 26.79
C THR A 100 0.19 -9.36 26.76
N TYR A 101 -0.31 -9.72 25.59
CA TYR A 101 -0.98 -10.98 25.33
C TYR A 101 -0.09 -11.89 24.52
N HIS A 102 -0.29 -13.20 24.68
CA HIS A 102 0.41 -14.23 23.93
C HIS A 102 -0.58 -15.11 23.20
N TYR A 103 -0.17 -15.69 22.08
CA TYR A 103 -1.03 -16.65 21.38
C TYR A 103 -0.33 -17.97 21.08
N LYS A 104 -1.12 -19.02 21.07
CA LYS A 104 -0.69 -20.38 20.72
C LYS A 104 -1.57 -20.90 19.60
N VAL A 105 -0.95 -21.43 18.55
CA VAL A 105 -1.64 -22.15 17.47
C VAL A 105 -1.40 -23.64 17.64
N THR A 106 -2.49 -24.42 17.62
CA THR A 106 -2.47 -25.88 17.73
C THR A 106 -3.06 -26.51 16.47
N PHE A 107 -2.41 -27.54 15.94
CA PHE A 107 -2.72 -28.22 14.69
C PHE A 107 -3.16 -29.66 14.95
N ASN A 108 -4.29 -30.07 14.37
CA ASN A 108 -4.88 -31.39 14.58
C ASN A 108 -5.20 -32.11 13.26
N SER A 109 -4.77 -33.36 13.17
CA SER A 109 -5.16 -34.35 12.16
C SER A 109 -4.87 -35.76 12.67
N SER A 110 -5.04 -36.78 11.84
CA SER A 110 -4.59 -38.14 12.16
C SER A 110 -3.06 -38.25 12.33
N THR A 111 -2.29 -37.35 11.71
CA THR A 111 -0.81 -37.33 11.76
C THR A 111 -0.25 -36.27 12.70
N TYR A 112 -0.99 -35.18 12.91
CA TYR A 112 -0.61 -34.08 13.79
C TYR A 112 -1.55 -34.09 15.00
N ILE A 113 -1.11 -34.61 16.14
CA ILE A 113 -1.96 -34.68 17.35
C ILE A 113 -1.50 -33.60 18.33
N ASN A 114 -2.32 -32.57 18.53
CA ASN A 114 -2.04 -31.43 19.41
C ASN A 114 -0.66 -30.80 19.18
N LYS A 115 -0.24 -30.71 17.91
CA LYS A 115 1.05 -30.12 17.55
C LYS A 115 0.98 -28.60 17.59
N THR A 116 2.05 -27.96 18.03
CA THR A 116 2.14 -26.50 18.17
C THR A 116 3.21 -25.94 17.24
N LEU A 117 3.26 -24.62 17.11
CA LEU A 117 4.30 -23.93 16.34
C LEU A 117 5.74 -24.29 16.77
N SER A 118 5.93 -24.74 18.02
CA SER A 118 7.25 -25.09 18.56
C SER A 118 7.73 -26.49 18.18
N ASP A 119 6.83 -27.37 17.74
CA ASP A 119 7.15 -28.76 17.44
C ASP A 119 8.03 -28.91 16.17
N PRO A 120 8.92 -29.91 16.14
CA PRO A 120 9.68 -30.26 14.93
C PRO A 120 8.79 -30.53 13.72
N GLY A 121 9.20 -30.01 12.56
CA GLY A 121 8.47 -30.14 11.29
C GLY A 121 7.32 -29.14 11.11
N ILE A 122 7.00 -28.30 12.11
CA ILE A 122 5.88 -27.34 11.99
C ILE A 122 6.34 -26.02 11.36
N LEU A 123 7.29 -25.33 11.97
CA LEU A 123 7.91 -24.11 11.41
C LEU A 123 9.24 -24.39 10.71
N SER A 124 9.99 -25.36 11.26
CA SER A 124 11.31 -25.77 10.78
C SER A 124 11.50 -27.26 11.08
N PRO A 125 12.44 -27.95 10.40
CA PRO A 125 12.71 -29.36 10.67
C PRO A 125 13.08 -29.66 12.13
N SER A 126 13.83 -28.77 12.78
CA SER A 126 14.27 -28.91 14.17
C SER A 126 13.23 -28.49 15.20
N GLY A 127 12.21 -27.72 14.80
CA GLY A 127 11.29 -27.06 15.73
C GLY A 127 11.93 -25.83 16.40
N GLY A 128 11.23 -25.33 17.43
CA GLY A 128 11.62 -24.16 18.20
C GLY A 128 10.90 -22.87 17.79
N MET A 129 10.95 -21.87 18.68
CA MET A 129 10.20 -20.62 18.55
C MET A 129 11.06 -19.41 18.13
N GLY A 130 12.38 -19.57 18.00
CA GLY A 130 13.32 -18.46 17.73
C GLY A 130 13.04 -17.70 16.43
N MET A 131 12.39 -18.36 15.45
CA MET A 131 11.95 -17.77 14.18
C MET A 131 10.78 -16.79 14.34
N ILE A 132 10.02 -16.88 15.43
CA ILE A 132 8.79 -16.09 15.64
C ILE A 132 8.66 -15.45 17.02
N CYS A 133 9.57 -15.67 17.96
CA CYS A 133 9.55 -15.09 19.31
C CYS A 133 10.80 -14.26 19.60
N TYR A 134 10.63 -13.10 20.24
CA TYR A 134 11.72 -12.22 20.68
C TYR A 134 12.18 -12.56 22.10
N GLY A 135 13.46 -12.35 22.39
CA GLY A 135 14.03 -12.54 23.72
C GLY A 135 13.78 -13.95 24.29
N ALA A 136 13.33 -14.00 25.55
CA ALA A 136 13.02 -15.23 26.28
C ALA A 136 11.53 -15.64 26.18
N GLU A 137 10.75 -15.00 25.30
CA GLU A 137 9.33 -15.34 25.12
C GLU A 137 9.17 -16.74 24.51
N LEU A 138 8.18 -17.48 25.01
CA LEU A 138 7.90 -18.85 24.60
C LEU A 138 6.78 -18.94 23.56
N LEU A 139 6.00 -17.87 23.45
CA LEU A 139 4.92 -17.68 22.50
C LEU A 139 5.06 -16.29 21.87
N PRO A 140 4.61 -16.06 20.63
CA PRO A 140 4.60 -14.72 20.07
C PRO A 140 3.61 -13.86 20.84
N SER A 141 3.90 -12.56 20.92
CA SER A 141 3.16 -11.64 21.78
C SER A 141 2.76 -10.35 21.08
N PHE A 142 1.74 -9.68 21.60
CA PHE A 142 1.24 -8.40 21.12
C PHE A 142 0.65 -7.57 22.26
N SER A 143 0.38 -6.28 21.99
CA SER A 143 -0.35 -5.40 22.90
C SER A 143 -1.42 -4.63 22.13
N LEU A 144 -2.46 -4.17 22.84
CA LEU A 144 -3.49 -3.31 22.26
C LEU A 144 -3.09 -1.84 22.34
N PRO A 145 -3.56 -0.99 21.40
CA PRO A 145 -3.39 0.46 21.48
C PRO A 145 -3.86 1.04 22.82
N PRO A 146 -3.16 2.05 23.39
CA PRO A 146 -3.54 2.65 24.65
C PRO A 146 -4.94 3.31 24.58
N SER A 147 -5.71 3.12 25.65
CA SER A 147 -7.09 3.56 25.79
C SER A 147 -7.24 4.91 26.51
N SER A 148 -6.20 5.35 27.23
CA SER A 148 -6.24 6.53 28.10
C SER A 148 -5.19 7.60 27.75
N ASP A 149 -3.99 7.22 27.31
CA ASP A 149 -2.91 8.14 26.95
C ASP A 149 -2.46 7.94 25.50
N LEU A 150 -2.83 8.90 24.63
CA LEU A 150 -2.43 8.90 23.23
C LEU A 150 -0.90 9.06 23.06
N GLY A 151 -0.21 9.64 24.03
CA GLY A 151 1.25 9.80 24.03
C GLY A 151 2.01 8.47 24.05
N LYS A 152 1.34 7.37 24.39
CA LYS A 152 1.87 6.01 24.35
C LYS A 152 1.57 5.29 23.03
N LEU A 153 0.72 5.84 22.16
CA LEU A 153 0.37 5.18 20.91
C LEU A 153 1.58 5.19 19.96
N ASN A 154 1.93 4.00 19.47
CA ASN A 154 3.04 3.77 18.56
C ASN A 154 2.55 2.97 17.35
N ILE A 155 2.50 3.62 16.19
CA ILE A 155 2.04 3.04 14.91
C ILE A 155 3.22 2.99 13.95
N VAL A 156 3.31 1.93 13.15
CA VAL A 156 4.31 1.80 12.08
C VAL A 156 3.60 1.67 10.73
N HIS A 157 4.18 2.20 9.66
CA HIS A 157 3.64 2.06 8.31
C HIS A 157 4.71 2.06 7.21
N GLY A 158 4.36 1.53 6.05
CA GLY A 158 5.20 1.53 4.85
C GLY A 158 4.56 0.85 3.63
N SER A 159 5.11 1.10 2.43
CA SER A 159 4.67 0.49 1.15
C SER A 159 5.86 0.16 0.23
N CYS A 160 5.60 -0.38 -0.97
CA CYS A 160 6.59 -0.57 -2.06
C CYS A 160 7.72 -1.52 -1.68
N ARG A 161 7.40 -2.80 -1.51
CA ARG A 161 8.34 -3.86 -1.10
C ARG A 161 8.65 -4.81 -2.26
N LYS A 162 9.45 -4.34 -3.22
CA LYS A 162 9.84 -5.10 -4.41
C LYS A 162 10.92 -6.14 -4.11
N PRO A 163 10.70 -7.46 -4.34
CA PRO A 163 11.66 -8.50 -3.97
C PRO A 163 13.05 -8.32 -4.61
N HIS A 164 13.11 -8.03 -5.90
CA HIS A 164 14.34 -7.72 -6.65
C HIS A 164 14.67 -6.22 -6.68
N GLY A 165 13.97 -5.41 -5.87
CA GLY A 165 14.24 -3.99 -5.70
C GLY A 165 15.59 -3.71 -5.04
N GLY A 166 16.03 -2.45 -5.08
CA GLY A 166 17.35 -2.08 -4.57
C GLY A 166 17.52 -2.25 -3.06
N ARG A 167 18.77 -2.47 -2.64
CA ARG A 167 19.27 -2.47 -1.24
C ARG A 167 18.45 -3.35 -0.26
N PHE A 168 18.53 -3.03 1.03
CA PHE A 168 17.99 -3.83 2.14
C PHE A 168 16.50 -3.57 2.36
N ASP A 169 15.75 -4.61 2.73
CA ASP A 169 14.33 -4.54 3.09
C ASP A 169 14.09 -3.84 4.44
N ALA A 170 13.55 -2.63 4.42
CA ALA A 170 13.31 -1.83 5.62
C ALA A 170 12.33 -2.49 6.60
N LEU A 171 11.39 -3.32 6.11
CA LEU A 171 10.39 -3.98 6.97
C LEU A 171 11.05 -4.91 8.01
N ALA A 172 12.17 -5.53 7.64
CA ALA A 172 12.93 -6.43 8.51
C ALA A 172 13.50 -5.73 9.76
N CYS A 173 13.59 -4.40 9.75
CA CYS A 173 14.05 -3.63 10.90
C CYS A 173 12.97 -3.42 11.97
N LEU A 174 11.72 -3.83 11.73
CA LEU A 174 10.64 -3.71 12.71
C LEU A 174 10.97 -4.44 14.02
N GLY A 175 11.73 -5.53 13.97
CA GLY A 175 12.22 -6.23 15.15
C GLY A 175 13.03 -5.35 16.11
N LYS A 176 13.69 -4.31 15.62
CA LYS A 176 14.42 -3.36 16.48
C LYS A 176 13.52 -2.43 17.28
N LEU A 177 12.27 -2.26 16.85
CA LEU A 177 11.27 -1.50 17.60
C LEU A 177 10.54 -2.41 18.60
N ILE A 178 10.33 -3.68 18.23
CA ILE A 178 9.61 -4.66 19.05
C ILE A 178 10.52 -5.22 20.16
N GLU A 179 11.70 -5.74 19.84
CA GLU A 179 12.54 -6.51 20.76
C GLU A 179 12.94 -5.75 22.02
N PRO A 180 13.43 -4.49 21.96
CA PRO A 180 13.79 -3.74 23.16
C PRO A 180 12.59 -3.45 24.08
N ASN A 181 11.37 -3.43 23.50
CA ASN A 181 10.14 -3.06 24.20
C ASN A 181 9.22 -4.27 24.43
N ILE A 182 9.71 -5.50 24.29
CA ILE A 182 8.87 -6.71 24.34
C ILE A 182 8.13 -6.86 25.68
N ASN A 183 8.75 -6.41 26.78
CA ASN A 183 8.16 -6.40 28.13
C ASN A 183 7.45 -5.06 28.49
N ASN A 184 7.39 -4.10 27.57
CA ASN A 184 6.75 -2.80 27.79
C ASN A 184 5.58 -2.61 26.81
N PRO A 185 4.37 -3.05 27.16
CA PRO A 185 3.22 -3.05 26.25
C PRO A 185 2.79 -1.66 25.78
N LEU A 186 3.21 -0.59 26.48
CA LEU A 186 2.91 0.81 26.15
C LEU A 186 3.97 1.50 25.27
N GLU A 187 5.14 0.90 25.08
CA GLU A 187 6.22 1.50 24.28
C GLU A 187 6.52 0.73 22.99
N ARG A 188 6.16 -0.56 22.94
CA ARG A 188 6.27 -1.35 21.71
C ARG A 188 5.34 -0.83 20.61
N PRO A 189 5.64 -1.08 19.33
CA PRO A 189 4.70 -0.87 18.24
C PRO A 189 3.39 -1.64 18.46
N HIS A 190 2.26 -0.96 18.34
CA HIS A 190 0.93 -1.52 18.57
C HIS A 190 0.27 -1.97 17.26
N GLN A 191 0.58 -1.31 16.15
CA GLN A 191 -0.06 -1.54 14.84
C GLN A 191 0.93 -1.30 13.70
N LEU A 192 0.86 -2.16 12.67
CA LEU A 192 1.51 -1.98 11.39
C LEU A 192 0.46 -1.78 10.30
N PHE A 193 0.56 -0.70 9.54
CA PHE A 193 -0.22 -0.46 8.32
C PHE A 193 0.69 -0.59 7.11
N LEU A 194 0.45 -1.60 6.28
CA LEU A 194 1.10 -1.71 4.98
C LEU A 194 0.20 -1.07 3.93
N THR A 195 0.62 0.09 3.42
CA THR A 195 -0.25 1.01 2.68
C THR A 195 -0.24 0.77 1.17
N GLY A 196 0.23 -0.38 0.69
CA GLY A 196 0.24 -0.73 -0.74
C GLY A 196 1.54 -1.40 -1.22
N ASP A 197 1.51 -2.01 -2.40
CA ASP A 197 2.64 -2.66 -3.06
C ASP A 197 3.39 -3.66 -2.16
N GLN A 198 2.65 -4.60 -1.58
CA GLN A 198 3.31 -5.68 -0.83
C GLN A 198 3.92 -6.74 -1.75
N ILE A 199 3.42 -6.84 -2.99
CA ILE A 199 3.99 -7.61 -4.08
C ILE A 199 4.14 -6.71 -5.31
N TYR A 200 4.89 -7.20 -6.31
CA TYR A 200 4.96 -6.60 -7.64
C TYR A 200 4.59 -7.69 -8.65
N ALA A 201 3.46 -7.56 -9.31
CA ALA A 201 2.95 -8.56 -10.25
C ALA A 201 3.39 -8.31 -11.69
N ASP A 202 3.76 -7.08 -12.02
CA ASP A 202 3.96 -6.58 -13.38
C ASP A 202 5.40 -6.20 -13.71
N ASP A 203 6.21 -6.00 -12.67
CA ASP A 203 7.66 -6.03 -12.75
C ASP A 203 8.16 -7.14 -11.85
N VAL A 204 8.40 -8.32 -12.45
CA VAL A 204 8.93 -9.49 -11.78
C VAL A 204 10.28 -9.85 -12.41
N SER A 205 11.31 -10.05 -11.61
CA SER A 205 12.56 -10.62 -12.10
C SER A 205 12.30 -11.99 -12.76
N SER A 206 12.93 -12.29 -13.90
CA SER A 206 12.73 -13.59 -14.56
C SER A 206 13.17 -14.75 -13.69
N MET A 207 14.21 -14.56 -12.86
CA MET A 207 14.62 -15.56 -11.87
C MET A 207 13.52 -15.79 -10.82
N LEU A 208 12.92 -14.72 -10.29
CA LEU A 208 11.83 -14.86 -9.33
C LEU A 208 10.65 -15.57 -9.97
N LEU A 209 10.19 -15.16 -11.15
CA LEU A 209 9.05 -15.81 -11.82
C LEU A 209 9.32 -17.30 -12.08
N PHE A 210 10.54 -17.68 -12.45
CA PHE A 210 10.93 -19.09 -12.58
C PHE A 210 10.70 -19.87 -11.27
N LEU A 211 11.15 -19.33 -10.13
CA LEU A 211 10.97 -19.95 -8.82
C LEU A 211 9.48 -20.01 -8.41
N LEU A 212 8.71 -18.99 -8.75
CA LEU A 212 7.27 -18.94 -8.48
C LEU A 212 6.54 -20.04 -9.24
N ILE A 213 6.85 -20.24 -10.52
CA ILE A 213 6.25 -21.29 -11.35
C ILE A 213 6.56 -22.67 -10.77
N ASP A 214 7.83 -22.93 -10.42
CA ASP A 214 8.26 -24.20 -9.82
C ASP A 214 7.52 -24.50 -8.50
N ALA A 215 7.34 -23.49 -7.65
CA ALA A 215 6.62 -23.65 -6.38
C ALA A 215 5.11 -23.85 -6.60
N TYR A 216 4.51 -23.08 -7.50
CA TYR A 216 3.08 -23.20 -7.79
C TYR A 216 2.73 -24.57 -8.38
N ASP A 217 3.54 -25.10 -9.30
CA ASP A 217 3.37 -26.45 -9.85
C ASP A 217 3.29 -27.50 -8.74
N ALA A 218 4.21 -27.43 -7.78
CA ALA A 218 4.29 -28.37 -6.67
C ALA A 218 3.11 -28.27 -5.69
N LEU A 219 2.64 -27.04 -5.46
CA LEU A 219 1.62 -26.74 -4.46
C LEU A 219 0.20 -26.98 -4.98
N LEU A 220 -0.10 -26.59 -6.22
CA LEU A 220 -1.44 -26.74 -6.79
C LEU A 220 -1.62 -28.07 -7.53
N GLY A 221 -0.57 -28.57 -8.19
CA GLY A 221 -0.55 -29.85 -8.90
C GLY A 221 -1.16 -29.84 -10.29
N ASN A 222 -1.73 -28.72 -10.74
CA ASN A 222 -2.30 -28.52 -12.08
C ASN A 222 -1.91 -27.13 -12.59
N GLN A 223 -1.64 -27.04 -13.89
CA GLN A 223 -1.38 -25.77 -14.56
C GLN A 223 -2.66 -25.10 -15.07
N GLU A 224 -2.86 -23.82 -14.74
CA GLU A 224 -3.86 -22.95 -15.36
C GLU A 224 -3.51 -22.70 -16.83
N ILE A 225 -4.52 -22.80 -17.69
CA ILE A 225 -4.40 -22.50 -19.11
C ILE A 225 -4.88 -21.05 -19.34
N PRO A 226 -4.16 -20.23 -20.14
CA PRO A 226 -4.62 -18.88 -20.47
C PRO A 226 -5.98 -18.91 -21.20
N PRO A 227 -6.90 -17.98 -20.88
CA PRO A 227 -8.19 -17.91 -21.56
C PRO A 227 -8.00 -17.56 -23.03
N LYS A 228 -8.80 -18.17 -23.92
CA LYS A 228 -8.68 -18.01 -25.37
C LYS A 228 -9.85 -17.22 -25.96
N ASP A 229 -9.53 -16.37 -26.95
CA ASP A 229 -10.52 -15.89 -27.91
C ASP A 229 -10.65 -16.87 -29.08
N ILE A 230 -11.88 -17.05 -29.57
CA ILE A 230 -12.26 -18.08 -30.56
C ILE A 230 -11.41 -18.00 -31.84
N ALA A 231 -10.84 -16.83 -32.15
CA ALA A 231 -10.06 -16.56 -33.34
C ALA A 231 -8.55 -16.88 -33.25
N GLU A 232 -8.00 -17.17 -32.06
CA GLU A 232 -6.54 -17.25 -31.83
C GLU A 232 -6.05 -18.67 -31.49
N VAL A 233 -6.48 -19.69 -32.23
CA VAL A 233 -6.01 -21.06 -32.01
C VAL A 233 -4.68 -21.30 -32.75
N SER A 234 -3.58 -20.76 -32.21
CA SER A 234 -2.22 -21.24 -32.50
C SER A 234 -1.75 -22.21 -31.40
N PRO A 235 -1.01 -23.30 -31.72
CA PRO A 235 -0.44 -24.21 -30.73
C PRO A 235 0.46 -23.53 -29.69
N ASP A 236 1.14 -22.43 -30.06
CA ASP A 236 2.04 -21.68 -29.19
C ASP A 236 1.31 -20.92 -28.06
N LEU A 237 -0.02 -20.84 -28.12
CA LEU A 237 -0.88 -20.17 -27.14
C LEU A 237 -1.60 -21.15 -26.20
N LEU A 238 -1.12 -22.41 -26.11
CA LEU A 238 -1.68 -23.40 -25.19
C LEU A 238 -1.23 -23.20 -23.73
N ASN A 239 -0.08 -22.56 -23.50
CA ASN A 239 0.49 -22.32 -22.17
C ASN A 239 0.85 -20.84 -22.00
N TYR A 240 1.02 -20.39 -20.75
CA TYR A 240 1.62 -19.09 -20.49
C TYR A 240 3.09 -19.06 -20.96
N PRO A 241 3.57 -17.94 -21.54
CA PRO A 241 4.97 -17.81 -21.96
C PRO A 241 5.96 -17.96 -20.80
N ASN A 242 7.21 -18.29 -21.12
CA ASN A 242 8.28 -18.44 -20.14
C ASN A 242 8.59 -17.10 -19.44
N PRO A 243 9.32 -17.15 -18.29
CA PRO A 243 9.85 -15.93 -17.69
C PRO A 243 10.60 -15.09 -18.72
N GLY A 244 10.29 -13.81 -18.78
CA GLY A 244 10.87 -12.81 -19.67
C GLY A 244 10.23 -12.68 -21.06
N GLU A 245 9.24 -13.50 -21.38
CA GLU A 245 8.59 -13.54 -22.70
C GLU A 245 7.10 -13.13 -22.65
N ARG A 246 6.65 -12.53 -21.53
CA ARG A 246 5.22 -12.29 -21.26
C ARG A 246 4.72 -10.91 -21.67
N ALA A 247 5.61 -9.92 -21.80
CA ALA A 247 5.24 -8.53 -22.04
C ALA A 247 4.26 -8.34 -23.21
N GLU A 248 4.51 -8.99 -24.35
CA GLU A 248 3.64 -8.85 -25.52
C GLU A 248 2.25 -9.47 -25.32
N LEU A 249 2.17 -10.60 -24.60
CA LEU A 249 0.89 -11.24 -24.29
C LEU A 249 0.08 -10.41 -23.29
N VAL A 250 0.73 -9.83 -22.28
CA VAL A 250 0.11 -8.92 -21.31
C VAL A 250 -0.45 -7.66 -22.00
N LYS A 251 0.31 -7.06 -22.91
CA LYS A 251 -0.15 -5.92 -23.73
C LYS A 251 -1.34 -6.29 -24.62
N LYS A 252 -1.35 -7.50 -25.22
CA LYS A 252 -2.52 -8.03 -25.94
C LYS A 252 -3.73 -8.20 -25.02
N GLY A 253 -3.49 -8.51 -23.74
CA GLY A 253 -4.49 -8.50 -22.66
C GLY A 253 -5.02 -7.11 -22.31
N GLY A 254 -4.44 -6.03 -22.86
CA GLY A 254 -4.82 -4.66 -22.58
C GLY A 254 -4.23 -4.07 -21.29
N LEU A 255 -3.27 -4.77 -20.67
CA LEU A 255 -2.56 -4.36 -19.47
C LEU A 255 -1.15 -3.84 -19.82
N SER A 256 -0.50 -3.18 -18.86
CA SER A 256 0.86 -2.68 -19.00
C SER A 256 1.89 -3.72 -18.55
N ALA A 257 3.08 -3.68 -19.14
CA ALA A 257 4.20 -4.57 -18.82
C ALA A 257 5.51 -3.76 -18.89
N GLU A 258 5.73 -2.91 -17.88
CA GLU A 258 6.83 -1.94 -17.86
C GLU A 258 8.11 -2.45 -17.15
N GLY A 259 8.08 -3.65 -16.59
CA GLY A 259 9.14 -4.19 -15.75
C GLY A 259 10.42 -4.69 -16.43
N ILE A 260 11.45 -4.90 -15.61
CA ILE A 260 12.72 -5.50 -16.03
C ILE A 260 12.45 -6.93 -16.54
N GLY A 261 12.86 -7.21 -17.78
CA GLY A 261 12.93 -8.57 -18.30
C GLY A 261 11.70 -9.05 -19.08
N GLY A 262 10.55 -8.35 -19.03
CA GLY A 262 9.35 -8.74 -19.77
C GLY A 262 8.52 -9.85 -19.11
N SER A 263 8.64 -10.01 -17.80
CA SER A 263 7.88 -10.95 -16.96
C SER A 263 6.71 -10.26 -16.25
N HIS A 264 5.60 -10.97 -16.07
CA HIS A 264 4.39 -10.55 -15.36
C HIS A 264 3.70 -11.80 -14.78
N LEU A 265 3.10 -11.72 -13.59
CA LEU A 265 2.27 -12.79 -13.03
C LEU A 265 0.94 -12.86 -13.79
N MET A 266 0.56 -14.04 -14.24
CA MET A 266 -0.64 -14.21 -15.07
C MET A 266 -1.58 -15.25 -14.47
N ALA A 267 -1.05 -16.42 -14.09
CA ALA A 267 -1.83 -17.50 -13.52
C ALA A 267 -2.14 -17.25 -12.03
N LEU A 268 -3.30 -17.70 -11.57
CA LEU A 268 -3.73 -17.60 -10.18
C LEU A 268 -2.70 -18.20 -9.21
N GLY A 269 -2.12 -19.34 -9.58
CA GLY A 269 -1.08 -19.98 -8.79
C GLY A 269 0.20 -19.18 -8.66
N GLU A 270 0.58 -18.39 -9.67
CA GLU A 270 1.75 -17.51 -9.61
C GLU A 270 1.54 -16.37 -8.61
N PHE A 271 0.34 -15.81 -8.55
CA PHE A 271 -0.02 -14.82 -7.53
C PHE A 271 0.00 -15.45 -6.11
N TYR A 272 -0.51 -16.67 -5.94
CA TYR A 272 -0.41 -17.37 -4.65
C TYR A 272 1.05 -17.59 -4.25
N ALA A 273 1.88 -18.09 -5.17
CA ALA A 273 3.29 -18.32 -4.93
C ALA A 273 4.02 -17.00 -4.56
N MET A 274 3.72 -15.90 -5.25
CA MET A 274 4.30 -14.59 -4.94
C MET A 274 4.04 -14.20 -3.48
N TYR A 275 2.80 -14.30 -3.01
CA TYR A 275 2.47 -14.00 -1.61
C TYR A 275 3.22 -14.90 -0.63
N LEU A 276 3.37 -16.19 -0.92
CA LEU A 276 4.14 -17.10 -0.08
C LEU A 276 5.62 -16.71 -0.03
N PHE A 277 6.22 -16.33 -1.17
CA PHE A 277 7.62 -15.94 -1.28
C PHE A 277 7.93 -14.62 -0.57
N VAL A 278 7.02 -13.65 -0.59
CA VAL A 278 7.26 -12.36 0.09
C VAL A 278 7.07 -12.43 1.60
N TRP A 279 6.33 -13.42 2.11
CA TRP A 279 6.03 -13.56 3.55
C TRP A 279 6.79 -14.69 4.24
N SER A 280 7.52 -15.53 3.49
CA SER A 280 8.19 -16.70 4.05
C SER A 280 9.43 -17.09 3.26
N ASP A 281 10.46 -17.50 3.99
CA ASP A 281 11.72 -18.04 3.48
C ASP A 281 11.62 -19.52 3.07
N VAL A 282 10.56 -20.23 3.49
CA VAL A 282 10.44 -21.69 3.38
C VAL A 282 10.50 -22.23 1.94
N LEU A 283 9.88 -21.53 0.99
CA LEU A 283 9.82 -21.97 -0.41
C LEU A 283 11.02 -21.50 -1.24
N TRP A 284 11.96 -20.76 -0.66
CA TRP A 284 13.16 -20.31 -1.38
C TRP A 284 14.21 -21.43 -1.46
N PRO A 285 15.02 -21.48 -2.53
CA PRO A 285 16.19 -22.37 -2.55
C PRO A 285 17.27 -21.89 -1.58
N GLY A 286 18.24 -22.76 -1.30
CA GLY A 286 19.48 -22.35 -0.63
C GLY A 286 20.25 -21.30 -1.45
N ASP A 287 21.09 -20.50 -0.80
CA ASP A 287 21.82 -19.40 -1.46
C ASP A 287 22.73 -19.91 -2.59
N ASP A 288 23.31 -21.10 -2.42
CA ASP A 288 24.16 -21.79 -3.41
C ASP A 288 23.39 -22.75 -4.34
N ASP A 289 22.06 -22.70 -4.30
CA ASP A 289 21.17 -23.62 -5.02
C ASP A 289 20.25 -22.92 -6.02
N PHE A 290 20.45 -21.64 -6.32
CA PHE A 290 19.66 -20.95 -7.34
C PHE A 290 19.80 -21.61 -8.73
N PRO A 291 18.73 -21.64 -9.55
CA PRO A 291 18.77 -22.16 -10.92
C PRO A 291 19.85 -21.50 -11.75
N SER A 292 20.65 -22.28 -12.49
CA SER A 292 21.70 -21.72 -13.35
C SER A 292 21.13 -20.85 -14.47
N ASN A 293 21.94 -19.94 -15.02
CA ASN A 293 21.54 -19.09 -16.16
C ASN A 293 21.00 -19.91 -17.35
N SER A 294 21.53 -21.12 -17.58
CA SER A 294 21.05 -22.02 -18.65
C SER A 294 19.62 -22.52 -18.44
N LEU A 295 19.13 -22.60 -17.20
CA LEU A 295 17.75 -22.98 -16.88
C LEU A 295 16.79 -21.79 -16.98
N VAL A 296 17.30 -20.56 -16.92
CA VAL A 296 16.53 -19.32 -17.03
C VAL A 296 17.11 -18.47 -18.16
N SER A 297 17.08 -19.02 -19.38
CA SER A 297 17.76 -18.47 -20.56
C SER A 297 17.27 -17.08 -20.99
N SER A 298 16.14 -16.62 -20.48
CA SER A 298 15.64 -15.26 -20.70
C SER A 298 16.46 -14.19 -19.99
N ILE A 299 17.25 -14.56 -18.98
CA ILE A 299 18.13 -13.62 -18.28
C ILE A 299 19.46 -13.53 -19.03
N LYS A 300 19.81 -12.33 -19.47
CA LYS A 300 21.15 -12.07 -20.02
C LYS A 300 22.21 -12.44 -18.99
N ALA A 301 23.28 -13.10 -19.43
CA ALA A 301 24.37 -13.51 -18.54
C ALA A 301 24.95 -12.36 -17.70
N SER A 302 24.94 -11.12 -18.23
CA SER A 302 25.36 -9.91 -17.52
C SER A 302 24.47 -9.52 -16.34
N ASP A 303 23.18 -9.87 -16.38
CA ASP A 303 22.17 -9.45 -15.41
C ASP A 303 21.85 -10.55 -14.39
N TYR A 304 22.09 -11.82 -14.74
CA TYR A 304 21.82 -12.98 -13.88
C TYR A 304 22.41 -12.87 -12.49
N LYS A 305 23.70 -12.50 -12.39
CA LYS A 305 24.38 -12.37 -11.10
C LYS A 305 23.67 -11.34 -10.22
N LYS A 306 23.28 -10.20 -10.81
CA LYS A 306 22.61 -9.11 -10.10
C LYS A 306 21.22 -9.51 -9.62
N GLU A 307 20.42 -10.19 -10.46
CA GLU A 307 19.09 -10.67 -10.05
C GLU A 307 19.17 -11.67 -8.89
N VAL A 308 20.07 -12.66 -8.99
CA VAL A 308 20.26 -13.65 -7.92
C VAL A 308 20.72 -12.97 -6.63
N GLU A 309 21.68 -12.04 -6.70
CA GLU A 309 22.18 -11.30 -5.53
C GLU A 309 21.08 -10.50 -4.84
N THR A 310 20.23 -9.77 -5.58
CA THR A 310 19.15 -8.97 -4.96
C THR A 310 18.06 -9.84 -4.35
N LEU A 311 17.75 -10.98 -4.96
CA LEU A 311 16.80 -11.95 -4.44
C LEU A 311 17.32 -12.65 -3.18
N ILE A 312 18.60 -13.05 -3.14
CA ILE A 312 19.23 -13.58 -1.93
C ILE A 312 19.19 -12.55 -0.80
N GLN A 313 19.50 -11.28 -1.10
CA GLN A 313 19.40 -10.20 -0.13
C GLN A 313 17.98 -10.06 0.44
N PHE A 314 16.95 -10.16 -0.40
CA PHE A 314 15.55 -10.14 0.06
C PHE A 314 15.20 -11.36 0.90
N LYS A 315 15.51 -12.57 0.42
CA LYS A 315 15.28 -13.83 1.13
C LYS A 315 15.86 -13.78 2.54
N ASN A 316 17.10 -13.30 2.66
CA ASN A 316 17.82 -13.26 3.94
C ASN A 316 17.20 -12.29 4.97
N THR A 317 16.27 -11.41 4.57
CA THR A 317 15.51 -10.58 5.51
C THR A 317 14.19 -11.20 5.97
N LEU A 318 13.68 -12.22 5.27
CA LEU A 318 12.34 -12.78 5.48
C LEU A 318 12.15 -13.38 6.87
N VAL A 319 13.16 -14.01 7.45
CA VAL A 319 13.08 -14.55 8.82
C VAL A 319 12.77 -13.44 9.82
N ASN A 320 13.38 -12.26 9.69
CA ASN A 320 13.12 -11.11 10.56
C ASN A 320 11.73 -10.51 10.31
N VAL A 321 11.30 -10.45 9.04
CA VAL A 321 9.95 -10.00 8.68
C VAL A 321 8.89 -10.92 9.26
N ARG A 322 9.02 -12.24 9.05
CA ARG A 322 8.13 -13.27 9.60
C ARG A 322 8.04 -13.16 11.12
N LYS A 323 9.18 -12.99 11.79
CA LYS A 323 9.26 -12.77 13.23
C LYS A 323 8.52 -11.51 13.68
N ALA A 324 8.68 -10.40 12.97
CA ALA A 324 7.98 -9.16 13.27
C ALA A 324 6.46 -9.28 13.07
N LEU A 325 6.03 -9.83 11.93
CA LEU A 325 4.63 -10.05 11.59
C LEU A 325 3.91 -11.00 12.55
N ALA A 326 4.63 -11.93 13.18
CA ALA A 326 4.09 -12.78 14.24
C ALA A 326 3.82 -12.02 15.56
N ASN A 327 4.39 -10.83 15.76
CA ASN A 327 4.37 -10.08 17.04
C ASN A 327 3.76 -8.68 16.94
N ILE A 328 3.08 -8.34 15.84
CA ILE A 328 2.42 -7.05 15.68
C ILE A 328 1.14 -7.18 14.84
N PRO A 329 0.00 -6.64 15.32
CA PRO A 329 -1.20 -6.52 14.51
C PRO A 329 -0.90 -5.80 13.20
N THR A 330 -1.13 -6.49 12.08
CA THR A 330 -0.79 -5.99 10.74
C THR A 330 -2.05 -5.86 9.88
N PHE A 331 -2.26 -4.67 9.34
CA PHE A 331 -3.32 -4.34 8.40
C PHE A 331 -2.70 -4.03 7.04
N MET A 332 -3.27 -4.57 5.96
CA MET A 332 -2.77 -4.42 4.60
C MET A 332 -3.86 -3.86 3.68
N MET A 333 -3.49 -3.19 2.60
CA MET A 333 -4.42 -2.70 1.59
C MET A 333 -3.93 -2.98 0.17
N CYS A 334 -4.87 -3.00 -0.77
CA CYS A 334 -4.60 -3.25 -2.18
C CYS A 334 -4.09 -1.99 -2.87
N ASP A 335 -3.12 -2.15 -3.78
CA ASP A 335 -2.61 -1.11 -4.65
C ASP A 335 -2.55 -1.59 -6.11
N ASP A 336 -1.88 -0.86 -7.00
CA ASP A 336 -1.75 -1.21 -8.41
C ASP A 336 -0.80 -2.39 -8.65
N HIS A 337 0.38 -2.40 -8.06
CA HIS A 337 1.38 -3.46 -8.27
C HIS A 337 0.94 -4.85 -7.78
N GLU A 338 -0.15 -4.96 -7.02
CA GLU A 338 -0.84 -6.23 -6.79
C GLU A 338 -1.34 -6.89 -8.09
N ILE A 339 -1.58 -6.11 -9.15
CA ILE A 339 -2.00 -6.56 -10.48
C ILE A 339 -1.07 -6.02 -11.59
N THR A 340 -0.99 -4.70 -11.75
CA THR A 340 -0.22 -3.94 -12.76
C THR A 340 -0.23 -2.44 -12.45
N ASP A 341 0.90 -1.75 -12.65
CA ASP A 341 1.12 -0.31 -12.32
C ASP A 341 -0.02 0.62 -12.77
N ASP A 342 -0.55 0.43 -13.99
CA ASP A 342 -1.59 1.30 -14.55
C ASP A 342 -3.04 0.89 -14.19
N TRP A 343 -3.22 0.05 -13.17
CA TRP A 343 -4.50 -0.61 -12.93
C TRP A 343 -5.64 0.39 -12.67
N PHE A 344 -6.62 0.39 -13.59
CA PHE A 344 -7.77 1.29 -13.61
C PHE A 344 -7.42 2.79 -13.66
N LEU A 345 -6.24 3.13 -14.21
CA LEU A 345 -5.73 4.50 -14.33
C LEU A 345 -6.73 5.47 -14.98
N ASN A 346 -7.37 5.05 -16.07
CA ASN A 346 -8.38 5.84 -16.77
C ASN A 346 -9.46 4.95 -17.41
N PHE A 347 -10.51 5.58 -17.95
CA PHE A 347 -11.63 4.84 -18.55
C PHE A 347 -11.20 4.00 -19.75
N ASP A 348 -10.32 4.52 -20.61
CA ASP A 348 -9.92 3.87 -21.86
C ASP A 348 -9.12 2.59 -21.55
N TRP A 349 -8.21 2.66 -20.59
CA TRP A 349 -7.49 1.51 -20.04
C TRP A 349 -8.46 0.50 -19.43
N THR A 350 -9.34 0.97 -18.52
CA THR A 350 -10.30 0.12 -17.79
C THR A 350 -11.22 -0.64 -18.73
N ASN A 351 -11.78 0.06 -19.72
CA ASN A 351 -12.66 -0.52 -20.70
C ASN A 351 -11.94 -1.54 -21.60
N ARG A 352 -10.67 -1.29 -21.95
CA ARG A 352 -9.87 -2.21 -22.76
C ARG A 352 -9.56 -3.50 -21.99
N ALA A 353 -9.07 -3.37 -20.76
CA ALA A 353 -8.68 -4.50 -19.92
C ALA A 353 -9.89 -5.37 -19.51
N LEU A 354 -11.01 -4.77 -19.09
CA LEU A 354 -12.19 -5.52 -18.63
C LEU A 354 -12.99 -6.18 -19.76
N ASN A 355 -12.88 -5.68 -21.00
CA ASN A 355 -13.49 -6.32 -22.18
C ASN A 355 -12.55 -7.33 -22.86
N ASN A 356 -11.31 -7.45 -22.41
CA ASN A 356 -10.37 -8.47 -22.88
C ASN A 356 -10.42 -9.68 -21.94
N LYS A 357 -10.60 -10.90 -22.47
CA LYS A 357 -10.69 -12.11 -21.63
C LYS A 357 -9.42 -12.36 -20.82
N LEU A 358 -8.26 -12.21 -21.44
CA LEU A 358 -6.96 -12.40 -20.78
C LEU A 358 -6.72 -11.31 -19.74
N GLY A 359 -6.90 -10.03 -20.09
CA GLY A 359 -6.75 -8.92 -19.15
C GLY A 359 -7.65 -9.06 -17.93
N LYS A 360 -8.94 -9.40 -18.16
CA LYS A 360 -9.90 -9.66 -17.09
C LYS A 360 -9.51 -10.85 -16.23
N ARG A 361 -8.98 -11.95 -16.81
CA ARG A 361 -8.49 -13.11 -16.06
C ARG A 361 -7.30 -12.74 -15.16
N ILE A 362 -6.32 -11.99 -15.66
CA ILE A 362 -5.17 -11.57 -14.86
C ILE A 362 -5.61 -10.69 -13.67
N ILE A 363 -6.50 -9.72 -13.90
CA ILE A 363 -7.10 -8.90 -12.83
C ILE A 363 -7.86 -9.79 -11.83
N GLN A 364 -8.68 -10.72 -12.32
CA GLN A 364 -9.40 -11.67 -11.48
C GLN A 364 -8.46 -12.51 -10.61
N ASN A 365 -7.36 -12.99 -11.19
CA ASN A 365 -6.40 -13.87 -10.54
C ASN A 365 -5.69 -13.12 -9.39
N GLY A 366 -5.16 -11.93 -9.67
CA GLY A 366 -4.49 -11.15 -8.64
C GLY A 366 -5.43 -10.66 -7.54
N LEU A 367 -6.68 -10.28 -7.86
CA LEU A 367 -7.69 -9.93 -6.86
C LEU A 367 -8.06 -11.13 -5.98
N THR A 368 -8.18 -12.32 -6.57
CA THR A 368 -8.46 -13.57 -5.84
C THR A 368 -7.36 -13.86 -4.84
N ALA A 369 -6.10 -13.71 -5.26
CA ALA A 369 -4.95 -13.88 -4.38
C ALA A 369 -4.89 -12.80 -3.28
N PHE A 370 -5.05 -11.52 -3.61
CA PHE A 370 -5.12 -10.44 -2.62
C PHE A 370 -6.19 -10.71 -1.55
N THR A 371 -7.37 -11.19 -1.98
CA THR A 371 -8.46 -11.52 -1.06
C THR A 371 -8.06 -12.58 -0.04
N LEU A 372 -7.46 -13.68 -0.48
CA LEU A 372 -7.09 -14.82 0.37
C LEU A 372 -5.88 -14.54 1.28
N PHE A 373 -4.90 -13.81 0.77
CA PHE A 373 -3.61 -13.61 1.44
C PHE A 373 -3.55 -12.31 2.26
N GLN A 374 -4.48 -11.37 2.05
CA GLN A 374 -4.49 -10.11 2.78
C GLN A 374 -5.87 -9.69 3.30
N ALA A 375 -6.87 -9.57 2.40
CA ALA A 375 -8.14 -8.94 2.74
C ALA A 375 -8.98 -9.74 3.74
N TRP A 376 -8.99 -11.07 3.60
CA TRP A 376 -9.76 -11.97 4.46
C TRP A 376 -9.43 -11.72 5.94
N ALA A 377 -8.15 -11.71 6.29
CA ALA A 377 -7.76 -11.54 7.68
C ALA A 377 -7.80 -10.08 8.19
N ASN A 378 -8.04 -9.09 7.31
CA ASN A 378 -8.41 -7.73 7.75
C ASN A 378 -9.85 -7.67 8.24
N THR A 379 -10.74 -8.48 7.65
CA THR A 379 -12.20 -8.46 7.90
C THR A 379 -12.79 -9.87 7.97
N PRO A 380 -12.31 -10.72 8.90
CA PRO A 380 -12.68 -12.14 8.93
C PRO A 380 -14.19 -12.39 9.01
N ASP A 381 -14.93 -11.53 9.72
CA ASP A 381 -16.39 -11.64 9.86
C ASP A 381 -17.16 -11.46 8.52
N ARG A 382 -16.51 -10.96 7.45
CA ARG A 382 -17.12 -10.85 6.09
C ARG A 382 -17.00 -12.15 5.27
N PHE A 383 -16.33 -13.18 5.80
CA PHE A 383 -15.98 -14.40 5.07
C PHE A 383 -16.56 -15.67 5.70
N ASP A 384 -17.55 -15.53 6.60
CA ASP A 384 -18.24 -16.68 7.17
C ASP A 384 -18.87 -17.54 6.07
N LEU A 385 -18.48 -18.82 6.01
CA LEU A 385 -19.00 -19.77 5.03
C LEU A 385 -20.51 -20.00 5.24
N PRO A 386 -21.29 -20.15 4.16
CA PRO A 386 -22.70 -20.46 4.27
C PRO A 386 -22.89 -21.88 4.83
N VAL A 387 -23.33 -21.98 6.08
CA VAL A 387 -23.83 -23.24 6.64
C VAL A 387 -25.33 -23.33 6.34
N SER A 388 -25.71 -24.23 5.43
CA SER A 388 -27.09 -24.65 5.06
C SER A 388 -28.22 -23.65 5.38
N ASN A 389 -28.81 -22.98 4.38
CA ASN A 389 -30.08 -22.20 4.39
C ASN A 389 -30.42 -21.26 5.58
N LEU A 390 -29.57 -21.12 6.60
CA LEU A 390 -29.90 -20.47 7.89
C LEU A 390 -29.16 -19.15 8.11
N ASN A 391 -28.07 -18.89 7.37
CA ASN A 391 -27.38 -17.59 7.40
C ASN A 391 -27.58 -16.84 6.07
N PRO A 392 -27.89 -15.53 6.09
CA PRO A 392 -27.74 -14.70 4.89
C PRO A 392 -26.27 -14.77 4.43
N GLN A 393 -26.07 -15.04 3.14
CA GLN A 393 -24.75 -15.26 2.56
C GLN A 393 -23.89 -13.98 2.70
N THR A 394 -22.73 -14.07 3.36
CA THR A 394 -21.72 -13.01 3.31
C THR A 394 -21.05 -13.01 1.94
N GLU A 395 -20.65 -11.83 1.44
CA GLU A 395 -19.98 -11.73 0.13
C GLU A 395 -18.67 -12.55 0.09
N GLY A 396 -17.89 -12.54 1.19
CA GLY A 396 -16.68 -13.35 1.30
C GLY A 396 -16.97 -14.85 1.38
N GLY A 397 -18.05 -15.27 2.06
CA GLY A 397 -18.49 -16.66 2.07
C GLY A 397 -18.92 -17.18 0.69
N GLN A 398 -19.58 -16.33 -0.12
CA GLN A 398 -19.89 -16.65 -1.53
C GLN A 398 -18.61 -16.79 -2.36
N PHE A 399 -17.65 -15.88 -2.18
CA PHE A 399 -16.35 -15.96 -2.85
C PHE A 399 -15.62 -17.27 -2.54
N LEU A 400 -15.51 -17.65 -1.26
CA LEU A 400 -14.86 -18.89 -0.84
C LEU A 400 -15.57 -20.12 -1.42
N SER A 401 -16.90 -20.17 -1.34
CA SER A 401 -17.67 -21.28 -1.92
C SER A 401 -17.50 -21.40 -3.43
N GLN A 402 -17.43 -20.27 -4.15
CA GLN A 402 -17.21 -20.29 -5.59
C GLN A 402 -15.78 -20.69 -5.96
N LEU A 403 -14.80 -20.31 -5.14
CA LEU A 403 -13.42 -20.73 -5.31
C LEU A 403 -13.23 -22.23 -5.09
N GLU A 404 -13.93 -22.85 -4.13
CA GLU A 404 -13.93 -24.31 -3.96
C GLU A 404 -14.45 -25.02 -5.21
N LYS A 405 -15.56 -24.54 -5.78
CA LYS A 405 -16.10 -25.10 -7.03
C LYS A 405 -15.12 -24.95 -8.18
N LEU A 406 -14.43 -23.81 -8.26
CA LEU A 406 -13.40 -23.58 -9.28
C LEU A 406 -12.22 -24.56 -9.13
N ARG A 407 -11.74 -24.77 -7.90
CA ARG A 407 -10.69 -25.74 -7.60
C ARG A 407 -11.09 -27.15 -8.02
N ASP A 408 -12.33 -27.56 -7.70
CA ASP A 408 -12.82 -28.92 -7.95
C ASP A 408 -13.18 -29.15 -9.43
N ASN A 409 -13.54 -28.08 -10.15
CA ASN A 409 -13.82 -28.11 -11.58
C ASN A 409 -13.29 -26.83 -12.26
N PRO A 410 -11.99 -26.81 -12.65
CA PRO A 410 -11.32 -25.64 -13.21
C PRO A 410 -11.51 -25.48 -14.72
N ALA A 411 -12.22 -26.39 -15.38
CA ALA A 411 -12.38 -26.38 -16.83
C ALA A 411 -13.19 -25.16 -17.30
N GLU A 412 -12.62 -24.39 -18.21
CA GLU A 412 -13.32 -23.28 -18.88
C GLU A 412 -14.19 -23.85 -20.01
N ASN A 413 -15.51 -23.60 -19.95
CA ASN A 413 -16.42 -24.03 -21.01
C ASN A 413 -16.31 -23.06 -22.19
N ILE A 414 -15.62 -23.49 -23.25
CA ILE A 414 -15.32 -22.67 -24.44
C ILE A 414 -16.61 -22.28 -25.20
N ASP A 415 -17.67 -23.09 -25.09
CA ASP A 415 -18.97 -22.80 -25.68
C ASP A 415 -19.92 -22.16 -24.65
N GLN A 416 -20.03 -20.83 -24.71
CA GLN A 416 -20.88 -20.03 -23.83
C GLN A 416 -22.38 -20.31 -24.00
N THR A 417 -22.79 -21.04 -25.03
CA THR A 417 -24.21 -21.31 -25.33
C THR A 417 -24.72 -22.61 -24.71
N THR A 418 -23.84 -23.52 -24.27
CA THR A 418 -24.23 -24.88 -23.85
C THR A 418 -24.04 -25.17 -22.37
N SER A 419 -23.32 -24.35 -21.59
CA SER A 419 -23.16 -24.54 -20.13
C SER A 419 -23.41 -23.27 -19.31
N PRO A 420 -24.44 -23.22 -18.45
CA PRO A 420 -24.67 -22.10 -17.54
C PRO A 420 -23.70 -22.03 -16.35
N PHE A 421 -22.75 -22.97 -16.23
CA PHE A 421 -21.87 -23.14 -15.05
C PHE A 421 -20.38 -23.02 -15.40
N ASP A 422 -19.95 -21.86 -15.90
CA ASP A 422 -18.53 -21.52 -15.99
C ASP A 422 -18.04 -20.94 -14.64
N ASN A 423 -17.33 -21.77 -13.87
CA ASN A 423 -16.85 -21.41 -12.53
C ASN A 423 -15.92 -20.21 -12.52
N TRP A 424 -15.12 -20.04 -13.57
CA TRP A 424 -14.22 -18.91 -13.70
C TRP A 424 -15.00 -17.61 -13.92
N LYS A 425 -16.03 -17.63 -14.78
CA LYS A 425 -16.92 -16.48 -15.02
C LYS A 425 -17.70 -16.12 -13.76
N LEU A 426 -18.21 -17.12 -13.03
CA LEU A 426 -18.92 -16.90 -11.77
C LEU A 426 -18.03 -16.27 -10.71
N LEU A 427 -16.79 -16.74 -10.55
CA LEU A 427 -15.81 -16.12 -9.66
C LEU A 427 -15.51 -14.67 -10.09
N GLY A 428 -15.33 -14.44 -11.40
CA GLY A 428 -15.08 -13.12 -11.96
C GLY A 428 -16.22 -12.13 -11.68
N ASN A 429 -17.48 -12.58 -11.69
CA ASN A 429 -18.64 -11.75 -11.36
C ASN A 429 -18.69 -11.33 -9.89
N ILE A 430 -18.08 -12.12 -8.99
CA ILE A 430 -18.02 -11.82 -7.56
C ILE A 430 -16.91 -10.80 -7.30
N ILE A 431 -15.74 -10.97 -7.93
CA ILE A 431 -14.53 -10.27 -7.49
C ILE A 431 -14.09 -9.11 -8.37
N VAL A 432 -14.34 -9.16 -9.68
CA VAL A 432 -13.89 -8.12 -10.61
C VAL A 432 -14.93 -7.00 -10.67
N PRO A 433 -14.57 -5.72 -10.42
CA PRO A 433 -15.51 -4.63 -10.55
C PRO A 433 -15.94 -4.43 -12.01
N THR A 434 -17.11 -3.83 -12.18
CA THR A 434 -17.70 -3.54 -13.50
C THR A 434 -17.83 -2.04 -13.70
N ILE A 435 -17.74 -1.62 -14.96
CA ILE A 435 -18.00 -0.23 -15.35
C ILE A 435 -19.50 -0.02 -15.37
N ASN A 436 -19.96 0.97 -14.59
CA ASN A 436 -21.32 1.48 -14.66
C ASN A 436 -21.32 2.94 -15.13
N HIS A 437 -22.46 3.38 -15.66
CA HIS A 437 -22.63 4.70 -16.24
C HIS A 437 -23.75 5.47 -15.55
N ASN A 438 -23.59 6.79 -15.42
CA ASN A 438 -24.65 7.70 -14.98
C ASN A 438 -24.62 9.01 -15.79
N SER A 439 -25.52 9.93 -15.49
CA SER A 439 -25.63 11.22 -16.18
C SER A 439 -24.39 12.12 -16.07
N THR A 440 -23.47 11.82 -15.15
CA THR A 440 -22.29 12.64 -14.83
C THR A 440 -20.95 11.98 -15.18
N GLY A 441 -20.94 10.73 -15.64
CA GLY A 441 -19.72 9.99 -15.99
C GLY A 441 -19.89 8.47 -15.87
N SER A 442 -18.76 7.78 -15.75
CA SER A 442 -18.71 6.33 -15.50
C SER A 442 -18.03 6.06 -14.16
N TYR A 443 -18.23 4.90 -13.55
CA TYR A 443 -17.59 4.53 -12.29
C TYR A 443 -17.52 3.02 -12.11
N LEU A 444 -16.60 2.55 -11.28
CA LEU A 444 -16.47 1.15 -10.90
C LEU A 444 -17.42 0.81 -9.75
N THR A 445 -18.07 -0.34 -9.85
CA THR A 445 -18.93 -0.91 -8.80
C THR A 445 -19.00 -2.44 -8.93
N GLY A 446 -19.53 -3.12 -7.92
CA GLY A 446 -19.37 -4.57 -7.74
C GLY A 446 -17.96 -4.92 -7.27
N GLY A 447 -17.61 -6.21 -7.34
CA GLY A 447 -16.40 -6.72 -6.68
C GLY A 447 -16.55 -6.72 -5.15
N LEU A 448 -15.67 -7.46 -4.46
CA LEU A 448 -15.66 -7.48 -2.99
C LEU A 448 -15.30 -6.10 -2.41
N GLU A 449 -15.80 -5.81 -1.21
CA GLU A 449 -15.45 -4.58 -0.48
C GLU A 449 -14.13 -4.75 0.29
N TYR A 450 -13.08 -4.04 -0.17
CA TYR A 450 -11.79 -4.00 0.52
C TYR A 450 -11.62 -2.82 1.47
N ALA A 451 -12.55 -1.85 1.45
CA ALA A 451 -12.57 -0.77 2.44
C ALA A 451 -13.06 -1.31 3.79
N PHE A 452 -12.47 -0.84 4.89
CA PHE A 452 -12.86 -1.21 6.24
C PHE A 452 -12.53 -0.12 7.25
N SER A 453 -13.16 -0.19 8.42
CA SER A 453 -12.90 0.70 9.55
C SER A 453 -12.52 -0.11 10.79
N LEU A 454 -11.72 0.52 11.65
CA LEU A 454 -11.37 0.00 12.98
C LEU A 454 -11.67 1.08 14.01
N ASN A 455 -12.22 0.70 15.15
CA ASN A 455 -12.56 1.63 16.21
C ASN A 455 -11.75 1.29 17.46
N PHE A 456 -10.99 2.26 17.96
CA PHE A 456 -10.24 2.20 19.21
C PHE A 456 -10.75 3.29 20.16
N PRO A 457 -10.53 3.17 21.47
CA PRO A 457 -11.08 4.12 22.44
C PRO A 457 -10.73 5.59 22.17
N LEU A 458 -9.51 5.87 21.67
CA LEU A 458 -9.02 7.24 21.44
C LEU A 458 -8.99 7.66 19.97
N TYR A 459 -9.22 6.77 19.02
CA TYR A 459 -9.16 7.08 17.59
C TYR A 459 -9.84 6.01 16.76
N GLN A 460 -10.22 6.38 15.54
CA GLN A 460 -10.76 5.45 14.57
C GLN A 460 -9.85 5.43 13.35
N VAL A 461 -9.86 4.31 12.64
CA VAL A 461 -9.12 4.13 11.40
C VAL A 461 -10.11 3.87 10.28
N ILE A 462 -9.93 4.56 9.16
CA ILE A 462 -10.71 4.37 7.94
C ILE A 462 -9.73 4.03 6.82
N ILE A 463 -9.85 2.84 6.25
CA ILE A 463 -9.00 2.36 5.18
C ILE A 463 -9.79 2.40 3.88
N PHE A 464 -9.28 3.13 2.89
CA PHE A 464 -9.95 3.27 1.61
C PHE A 464 -9.68 2.10 0.67
N ASP A 465 -10.64 1.88 -0.24
CA ASP A 465 -10.46 1.14 -1.49
C ASP A 465 -10.60 2.13 -2.64
N THR A 466 -9.46 2.64 -3.12
CA THR A 466 -9.37 3.61 -4.22
C THR A 466 -9.02 2.96 -5.56
N ARG A 467 -8.69 1.67 -5.58
CA ARG A 467 -8.39 0.94 -6.82
C ARG A 467 -9.70 0.42 -7.43
N ASN A 468 -10.56 -0.22 -6.65
CA ASN A 468 -11.78 -0.87 -7.19
C ASN A 468 -13.04 0.01 -7.19
N ARG A 469 -12.91 1.30 -6.86
CA ARG A 469 -14.06 2.22 -6.64
C ARG A 469 -13.90 3.55 -7.38
N ARG A 470 -13.07 3.59 -8.42
CA ARG A 470 -12.76 4.79 -9.22
C ARG A 470 -13.97 5.33 -9.97
N GLU A 471 -14.01 6.65 -10.14
CA GLU A 471 -14.89 7.31 -11.11
C GLU A 471 -14.12 7.81 -12.32
N PHE A 472 -14.80 7.92 -13.45
CA PHE A 472 -14.23 8.38 -14.70
C PHE A 472 -15.02 9.56 -15.24
N PRO A 473 -14.33 10.56 -15.82
CA PRO A 473 -14.98 11.72 -16.42
C PRO A 473 -15.89 11.30 -17.59
N PRO A 474 -16.85 12.15 -17.99
CA PRO A 474 -17.74 11.88 -19.12
C PRO A 474 -16.96 11.48 -20.38
N VAL A 475 -17.37 10.33 -20.92
CA VAL A 475 -16.83 9.69 -22.11
C VAL A 475 -17.58 10.23 -23.33
N LYS A 476 -16.87 10.60 -24.40
CA LYS A 476 -17.47 10.97 -25.69
C LYS A 476 -17.10 9.91 -26.72
N GLN A 477 -18.08 9.38 -27.45
CA GLN A 477 -17.86 8.32 -28.46
C GLN A 477 -17.10 7.09 -27.91
N GLY A 478 -17.37 6.70 -26.67
CA GLY A 478 -16.72 5.54 -26.05
C GLY A 478 -15.27 5.76 -25.62
N LYS A 479 -14.73 6.99 -25.69
CA LYS A 479 -13.38 7.33 -25.19
C LYS A 479 -13.35 8.49 -24.20
N SER A 480 -12.45 8.42 -23.23
CA SER A 480 -12.16 9.52 -22.29
C SER A 480 -11.06 10.46 -22.78
N ASN A 481 -10.31 10.03 -23.80
CA ASN A 481 -9.15 10.72 -24.37
C ASN A 481 -8.06 10.96 -23.31
N GLY A 482 -7.77 9.93 -22.49
CA GLY A 482 -6.70 10.00 -21.49
C GLY A 482 -6.96 10.97 -20.33
N LYS A 483 -8.23 11.31 -20.06
CA LYS A 483 -8.54 12.11 -18.88
C LYS A 483 -8.36 11.25 -17.61
N PRO A 484 -7.74 11.81 -16.56
CA PRO A 484 -7.44 11.07 -15.33
C PRO A 484 -8.73 10.63 -14.63
N ALA A 485 -8.70 9.43 -14.04
CA ALA A 485 -9.77 8.97 -13.17
C ALA A 485 -9.86 9.82 -11.90
N GLY A 486 -11.04 9.86 -11.29
CA GLY A 486 -11.17 10.14 -9.87
C GLY A 486 -10.92 8.86 -9.08
N LEU A 487 -9.96 8.89 -8.16
CA LEU A 487 -9.55 7.71 -7.38
C LEU A 487 -10.67 7.07 -6.56
N ILE A 488 -11.76 7.80 -6.29
CA ILE A 488 -12.94 7.26 -5.65
C ILE A 488 -14.18 7.97 -6.17
N SER A 489 -15.25 7.22 -6.42
CA SER A 489 -16.54 7.79 -6.79
C SER A 489 -17.16 8.56 -5.63
N VAL A 490 -18.00 9.56 -5.91
CA VAL A 490 -18.74 10.29 -4.86
C VAL A 490 -19.58 9.34 -3.97
N GLN A 491 -20.20 8.33 -4.57
CA GLN A 491 -20.99 7.34 -3.83
C GLN A 491 -20.11 6.52 -2.90
N SER A 492 -19.00 5.99 -3.41
CA SER A 492 -18.05 5.21 -2.63
C SER A 492 -17.38 6.04 -1.56
N LEU A 493 -17.06 7.32 -1.81
CA LEU A 493 -16.55 8.22 -0.77
C LEU A 493 -17.58 8.43 0.35
N ASN A 494 -18.86 8.58 0.02
CA ASN A 494 -19.90 8.67 1.04
C ASN A 494 -19.99 7.38 1.87
N GLN A 495 -19.89 6.21 1.22
CA GLN A 495 -19.94 4.91 1.90
C GLN A 495 -18.70 4.65 2.77
N GLN A 496 -17.50 4.90 2.26
CA GLN A 496 -16.24 4.58 2.94
C GLN A 496 -15.84 5.62 4.00
N LEU A 497 -16.24 6.88 3.83
CA LEU A 497 -15.84 7.97 4.72
C LEU A 497 -17.04 8.56 5.46
N VAL A 498 -18.03 9.10 4.74
CA VAL A 498 -19.10 9.92 5.37
C VAL A 498 -19.98 9.08 6.30
N SER A 499 -20.29 7.84 5.93
CA SER A 499 -21.05 6.92 6.79
C SER A 499 -20.35 6.64 8.12
N LYS A 500 -19.02 6.76 8.17
CA LYS A 500 -18.19 6.50 9.35
C LYS A 500 -18.18 7.64 10.35
N LEU A 501 -18.82 8.77 10.04
CA LEU A 501 -19.00 9.85 11.01
C LEU A 501 -19.84 9.41 12.21
N SER A 502 -20.85 8.56 12.00
CA SER A 502 -21.67 8.04 13.10
C SER A 502 -20.97 6.98 13.95
N GLU A 503 -19.87 6.40 13.46
CA GLU A 503 -19.06 5.43 14.20
C GLU A 503 -18.03 6.12 15.11
N LYS A 504 -17.73 7.41 14.88
CA LYS A 504 -16.78 8.20 15.69
C LYS A 504 -17.30 8.35 17.12
N GLN A 505 -16.58 7.79 18.09
CA GLN A 505 -16.92 7.93 19.51
C GLN A 505 -16.52 9.33 20.02
N ALA A 506 -17.19 9.79 21.09
CA ALA A 506 -16.91 11.09 21.68
C ALA A 506 -15.49 11.20 22.26
N SER A 507 -14.89 10.07 22.65
CA SER A 507 -13.52 9.97 23.15
C SER A 507 -12.45 10.10 22.05
N ASN A 508 -12.81 9.88 20.77
CA ASN A 508 -11.87 9.94 19.66
C ASN A 508 -11.19 11.31 19.55
N LYS A 509 -9.86 11.34 19.66
CA LYS A 509 -9.03 12.54 19.55
C LYS A 509 -8.65 12.89 18.12
N PHE A 510 -8.62 11.89 17.22
CA PHE A 510 -8.38 12.07 15.80
C PHE A 510 -8.99 10.92 14.98
N THR A 511 -9.04 11.09 13.66
CA THR A 511 -9.36 10.04 12.69
C THR A 511 -8.10 9.74 11.87
N LEU A 512 -7.71 8.47 11.81
CA LEU A 512 -6.66 7.99 10.92
C LEU A 512 -7.29 7.54 9.60
N VAL A 513 -6.82 8.06 8.48
CA VAL A 513 -7.21 7.64 7.12
C VAL A 513 -6.03 6.97 6.47
N VAL A 514 -6.23 5.81 5.85
CA VAL A 514 -5.21 5.10 5.09
C VAL A 514 -5.62 5.07 3.62
N SER A 515 -4.78 5.62 2.77
CA SER A 515 -4.95 5.71 1.31
C SER A 515 -3.70 5.13 0.64
N PRO A 516 -3.78 4.35 -0.44
CA PRO A 516 -2.58 3.82 -1.07
C PRO A 516 -1.71 4.95 -1.62
N ALA A 517 -2.26 5.70 -2.58
CA ALA A 517 -1.63 6.90 -3.10
C ALA A 517 -1.79 8.11 -2.16
N PRO A 518 -0.81 9.04 -2.10
CA PRO A 518 -0.87 10.24 -1.26
C PRO A 518 -2.03 11.17 -1.66
N ILE A 519 -2.89 11.52 -0.71
CA ILE A 519 -4.00 12.48 -0.91
C ILE A 519 -3.48 13.85 -1.32
N ILE A 520 -2.46 14.31 -0.60
CA ILE A 520 -1.69 15.50 -0.93
C ILE A 520 -0.44 15.03 -1.64
N GLY A 521 -0.57 14.79 -2.94
CA GLY A 521 0.57 14.61 -3.83
C GLY A 521 1.45 15.86 -3.83
N HIS A 522 2.75 15.71 -4.01
CA HIS A 522 3.63 16.86 -4.08
C HIS A 522 3.33 17.64 -5.38
N PRO A 523 2.82 18.89 -5.33
CA PRO A 523 2.31 19.63 -6.51
C PRO A 523 3.32 19.80 -7.66
N VAL A 524 4.60 19.51 -7.44
CA VAL A 524 5.64 19.65 -8.47
C VAL A 524 5.72 18.44 -9.40
N ILE A 525 5.58 17.21 -8.91
CA ILE A 525 5.61 16.06 -9.82
C ILE A 525 4.37 16.13 -10.73
N GLU A 526 3.24 16.48 -10.15
CA GLU A 526 1.93 16.49 -10.80
C GLU A 526 1.64 17.75 -11.66
N GLU A 527 2.15 18.93 -11.29
CA GLU A 527 1.90 20.18 -12.04
C GLU A 527 3.06 20.65 -12.94
N ILE A 528 4.30 20.17 -12.72
CA ILE A 528 5.49 20.63 -13.48
C ILE A 528 6.11 19.51 -14.34
N VAL A 529 6.23 18.28 -13.82
CA VAL A 529 6.99 17.21 -14.49
C VAL A 529 6.11 16.35 -15.39
N GLN A 530 5.03 15.77 -14.86
CA GLN A 530 4.18 14.86 -15.63
C GLN A 530 3.50 15.57 -16.84
N PRO A 531 2.97 16.80 -16.76
CA PRO A 531 2.35 17.45 -17.92
C PRO A 531 3.31 17.73 -19.09
N GLY A 532 4.54 18.15 -18.80
CA GLY A 532 5.57 18.41 -19.82
C GLY A 532 6.10 17.13 -20.47
N LEU A 533 6.25 16.06 -19.67
CA LEU A 533 6.65 14.75 -20.17
C LEU A 533 5.55 14.09 -20.99
N THR A 534 4.28 14.17 -20.55
CA THR A 534 3.12 13.68 -21.31
C THR A 534 3.03 14.35 -22.68
N MET A 535 3.15 15.68 -22.75
CA MET A 535 3.10 16.40 -24.03
C MET A 535 4.26 16.02 -24.95
N ALA A 536 5.47 15.81 -24.41
CA ALA A 536 6.63 15.38 -25.19
C ALA A 536 6.46 13.95 -25.72
N ILE A 537 5.96 13.03 -24.88
CA ILE A 537 5.69 11.64 -25.25
C ILE A 537 4.55 11.57 -26.28
N ASP A 538 3.45 12.30 -26.08
CA ASP A 538 2.34 12.38 -27.04
C ASP A 538 2.82 12.91 -28.39
N ALA A 539 3.68 13.93 -28.41
CA ALA A 539 4.27 14.48 -29.63
C ALA A 539 5.23 13.49 -30.34
N ILE A 540 6.07 12.79 -29.59
CA ILE A 540 6.98 11.76 -30.12
C ILE A 540 6.17 10.58 -30.68
N ASN A 541 5.12 10.14 -29.98
CA ASN A 541 4.25 9.05 -30.41
C ASN A 541 3.49 9.43 -31.68
N PHE A 542 2.93 10.64 -31.77
CA PHE A 542 2.32 11.18 -32.99
C PHE A 542 3.30 11.16 -34.18
N LEU A 543 4.54 11.63 -33.98
CA LEU A 543 5.57 11.63 -35.02
C LEU A 543 5.98 10.22 -35.48
N ARG A 544 5.92 9.22 -34.59
CA ARG A 544 6.19 7.81 -34.93
C ARG A 544 5.04 7.17 -35.72
N THR A 545 3.79 7.43 -35.35
CA THR A 545 2.61 6.95 -36.08
C THR A 545 2.55 7.51 -37.51
N VAL A 546 2.93 8.78 -37.71
CA VAL A 546 2.97 9.40 -39.05
C VAL A 546 4.09 8.80 -39.92
N LYS A 547 5.18 8.30 -39.33
CA LYS A 547 6.33 7.74 -40.06
C LYS A 547 6.23 6.24 -40.35
N ASN A 548 5.43 5.47 -39.61
CA ASN A 548 5.27 4.02 -39.80
C ASN A 548 3.78 3.63 -39.78
N SER A 549 3.25 3.28 -40.95
CA SER A 549 1.83 2.89 -41.13
C SER A 549 1.44 1.57 -40.47
N SER A 550 2.40 0.79 -39.97
CA SER A 550 2.20 -0.46 -39.21
C SER A 550 2.28 -0.28 -37.68
N TYR A 551 2.54 0.93 -37.18
CA TYR A 551 2.65 1.21 -35.75
C TYR A 551 1.30 1.63 -35.15
N THR A 552 0.52 0.67 -34.65
CA THR A 552 -0.74 0.93 -33.92
C THR A 552 -0.48 0.87 -32.40
N LYS A 553 -0.12 1.99 -31.77
CA LYS A 553 -0.05 2.06 -30.29
C LYS A 553 -1.43 2.45 -29.73
N THR A 554 -1.90 1.70 -28.74
CA THR A 554 -3.20 1.87 -28.06
C THR A 554 -3.13 2.71 -26.77
N GLU A 555 -1.92 3.04 -26.30
CA GLU A 555 -1.66 3.77 -25.05
C GLU A 555 -1.60 5.29 -25.27
N THR A 556 -2.23 6.05 -24.39
CA THR A 556 -2.18 7.52 -24.35
C THR A 556 -0.97 8.02 -23.55
N GLY A 557 -0.48 9.24 -23.76
CA GLY A 557 0.63 9.78 -22.94
C GLY A 557 0.29 9.93 -21.46
N SER A 558 -0.99 9.96 -21.09
CA SER A 558 -1.44 9.82 -19.69
C SER A 558 -1.16 8.45 -19.09
N GLU A 559 -1.20 7.38 -19.90
CA GLU A 559 -0.79 6.00 -19.53
C GLU A 559 0.73 5.81 -19.52
N ASN A 560 1.52 6.80 -19.91
CA ASN A 560 3.00 6.74 -19.83
C ASN A 560 3.53 7.70 -18.75
N THR A 561 2.65 8.30 -17.95
CA THR A 561 3.02 9.33 -16.96
C THR A 561 2.24 9.22 -15.65
N ASP A 562 1.53 8.12 -15.43
CA ASP A 562 0.91 7.71 -14.15
C ASP A 562 0.19 8.86 -13.45
N ARG A 563 -0.82 9.43 -14.13
CA ARG A 563 -1.61 10.55 -13.62
C ARG A 563 -2.65 10.08 -12.60
N GLU A 564 -2.15 9.54 -11.50
CA GLU A 564 -2.87 8.90 -10.40
C GLU A 564 -3.18 9.90 -9.26
N GLY A 565 -2.37 10.94 -9.12
CA GLY A 565 -2.51 11.94 -8.05
C GLY A 565 -3.92 12.53 -7.90
N TRP A 566 -4.42 12.60 -6.66
CA TRP A 566 -5.76 13.08 -6.36
C TRP A 566 -6.06 14.45 -7.01
N VAL A 567 -5.07 15.35 -7.11
CA VAL A 567 -5.23 16.70 -7.67
C VAL A 567 -5.67 16.72 -9.14
N PHE A 568 -5.39 15.64 -9.89
CA PHE A 568 -5.72 15.55 -11.30
C PHE A 568 -7.22 15.54 -11.55
N ASN A 569 -7.98 14.93 -10.64
CA ASN A 569 -9.43 15.09 -10.58
C ASN A 569 -9.81 16.08 -9.46
N ARG A 570 -9.72 17.38 -9.80
CA ARG A 570 -10.01 18.48 -8.88
C ARG A 570 -11.38 18.39 -8.20
N LYS A 571 -12.40 17.86 -8.88
CA LYS A 571 -13.74 17.72 -8.30
C LYS A 571 -13.72 16.70 -7.16
N VAL A 572 -13.17 15.51 -7.41
CA VAL A 572 -13.04 14.44 -6.41
C VAL A 572 -12.14 14.87 -5.27
N PHE A 573 -10.99 15.46 -5.56
CA PHE A 573 -10.07 15.95 -4.53
C PHE A 573 -10.70 16.98 -3.60
N GLN A 574 -11.41 17.98 -4.15
CA GLN A 574 -12.07 18.98 -3.32
C GLN A 574 -13.27 18.42 -2.55
N ASN A 575 -13.96 17.42 -3.10
CA ASN A 575 -15.00 16.70 -2.35
C ASN A 575 -14.37 15.92 -1.19
N LEU A 576 -13.26 15.22 -1.41
CA LEU A 576 -12.52 14.51 -0.36
C LEU A 576 -12.11 15.46 0.77
N LEU A 577 -11.42 16.58 0.48
CA LEU A 577 -11.01 17.54 1.52
C LEU A 577 -12.21 18.08 2.30
N TYR A 578 -13.32 18.35 1.61
CA TYR A 578 -14.56 18.76 2.27
C TYR A 578 -15.11 17.68 3.20
N GLN A 579 -15.16 16.41 2.77
CA GLN A 579 -15.64 15.33 3.64
C GLN A 579 -14.68 15.09 4.82
N LEU A 580 -13.37 15.10 4.59
CA LEU A 580 -12.35 14.97 5.64
C LEU A 580 -12.47 16.08 6.69
N SER A 581 -12.84 17.30 6.28
CA SER A 581 -13.03 18.40 7.22
C SER A 581 -14.14 18.13 8.26
N LYS A 582 -15.01 17.13 8.06
CA LYS A 582 -16.06 16.74 9.02
C LYS A 582 -15.51 15.98 10.25
N PHE A 583 -14.24 15.57 10.23
CA PHE A 583 -13.63 14.78 11.31
C PHE A 583 -12.75 15.61 12.26
N ASP A 584 -12.68 16.93 12.05
CA ASP A 584 -11.89 17.94 12.79
C ASP A 584 -10.37 17.78 12.66
N LYS A 585 -9.83 16.63 13.11
CA LYS A 585 -8.41 16.27 13.10
C LYS A 585 -8.23 14.96 12.36
N VAL A 586 -7.57 15.03 11.19
CA VAL A 586 -7.29 13.86 10.37
C VAL A 586 -5.80 13.65 10.23
N VAL A 587 -5.35 12.43 10.52
CA VAL A 587 -4.01 11.94 10.15
C VAL A 587 -4.18 10.99 8.96
N ILE A 588 -3.37 11.14 7.94
CA ILE A 588 -3.41 10.38 6.70
C ILE A 588 -2.12 9.59 6.58
N LEU A 589 -2.22 8.27 6.39
CA LEU A 589 -1.10 7.41 5.99
C LEU A 589 -1.20 7.13 4.50
N SER A 590 -0.08 7.21 3.80
CA SER A 590 -0.01 6.88 2.37
C SER A 590 1.35 6.33 1.95
N GLY A 591 1.38 5.70 0.78
CA GLY A 591 2.52 5.06 0.15
C GLY A 591 2.63 5.40 -1.35
N ASP A 592 3.00 4.40 -2.14
CA ASP A 592 2.94 4.40 -3.61
C ASP A 592 3.65 5.57 -4.34
N VAL A 593 4.77 6.03 -3.78
CA VAL A 593 5.59 7.08 -4.42
C VAL A 593 7.10 6.82 -4.30
N HIS A 594 7.48 5.73 -3.64
CA HIS A 594 8.84 5.27 -3.38
C HIS A 594 9.74 6.19 -2.53
N TYR A 595 9.29 7.38 -2.13
CA TYR A 595 9.95 8.26 -1.16
C TYR A 595 9.02 8.65 0.01
N ALA A 596 9.61 8.99 1.17
CA ALA A 596 8.90 9.33 2.39
C ALA A 596 8.96 10.83 2.68
N PHE A 597 7.89 11.40 3.23
CA PHE A 597 7.83 12.80 3.64
C PHE A 597 6.66 13.04 4.61
N SER A 598 6.51 14.28 5.07
CA SER A 598 5.32 14.68 5.84
C SER A 598 4.86 16.07 5.46
N CYS A 599 3.54 16.28 5.45
CA CYS A 599 2.97 17.59 5.21
C CYS A 599 1.74 17.85 6.09
N LYS A 600 1.49 19.14 6.31
CA LYS A 600 0.30 19.67 6.98
C LYS A 600 -0.57 20.39 5.97
N VAL A 601 -1.88 20.24 6.10
CA VAL A 601 -2.88 21.01 5.36
C VAL A 601 -3.83 21.69 6.33
N ASP A 602 -3.89 23.00 6.28
CA ASP A 602 -4.98 23.76 6.90
C ASP A 602 -6.05 24.03 5.85
N TYR A 603 -7.32 23.84 6.20
CA TYR A 603 -8.46 23.91 5.29
C TYR A 603 -9.54 24.83 5.84
N TRP A 604 -10.13 25.64 4.96
CA TRP A 604 -11.25 26.55 5.26
C TRP A 604 -12.32 26.44 4.18
N ASP A 605 -13.58 26.28 4.59
CA ASP A 605 -14.71 26.17 3.66
C ASP A 605 -15.83 27.13 4.05
N ARG A 606 -16.19 28.01 3.12
CA ARG A 606 -17.24 29.03 3.28
C ARG A 606 -18.57 28.62 2.65
N ARG A 607 -18.64 27.46 1.99
CA ARG A 607 -19.89 26.93 1.41
C ARG A 607 -20.92 26.57 2.48
N THR A 608 -20.47 26.41 3.72
CA THR A 608 -21.30 26.26 4.92
C THR A 608 -21.01 27.42 5.87
N LEU A 609 -22.04 27.90 6.58
CA LEU A 609 -21.90 28.87 7.67
C LEU A 609 -22.25 28.19 9.01
N PRO A 610 -21.43 28.36 10.08
CA PRO A 610 -20.17 29.12 10.12
C PRO A 610 -19.06 28.47 9.26
N VAL A 611 -18.03 29.27 8.91
CA VAL A 611 -16.89 28.81 8.08
C VAL A 611 -16.26 27.59 8.74
N LYS A 612 -16.21 26.50 7.99
CA LYS A 612 -15.66 25.26 8.48
C LYS A 612 -14.15 25.27 8.39
N LYS A 613 -13.45 24.86 9.45
CA LYS A 613 -11.99 24.78 9.50
C LYS A 613 -11.55 23.38 9.88
N ALA A 614 -10.48 22.88 9.28
CA ALA A 614 -9.90 21.58 9.62
C ALA A 614 -8.39 21.57 9.39
N SER A 615 -7.68 20.72 10.15
CA SER A 615 -6.25 20.48 9.97
C SER A 615 -6.03 19.01 9.65
N PHE A 616 -5.30 18.77 8.58
CA PHE A 616 -4.93 17.43 8.11
C PHE A 616 -3.42 17.28 8.18
N VAL A 617 -2.95 16.11 8.60
CA VAL A 617 -1.54 15.73 8.57
C VAL A 617 -1.41 14.52 7.68
N GLN A 618 -0.56 14.57 6.65
CA GLN A 618 -0.23 13.40 5.83
C GLN A 618 1.20 12.96 6.09
N LEU A 619 1.35 11.67 6.34
CA LEU A 619 2.60 10.99 6.59
C LEU A 619 2.78 9.95 5.49
N VAL A 620 3.88 10.04 4.76
CA VAL A 620 4.20 9.11 3.66
C VAL A 620 5.45 8.33 4.02
N SER A 621 5.38 6.99 3.95
CA SER A 621 6.55 6.11 4.07
C SER A 621 6.54 5.12 2.92
N SER A 622 7.42 5.38 1.96
CA SER A 622 7.62 4.60 0.76
C SER A 622 9.08 4.84 0.39
N SER A 623 9.95 3.90 0.09
CA SER A 623 9.72 2.49 -0.17
C SER A 623 10.31 1.59 0.92
N LEU A 624 9.68 0.47 1.22
CA LEU A 624 10.23 -0.57 2.08
C LEU A 624 11.42 -1.27 1.41
N LYS A 625 11.32 -1.51 0.09
CA LYS A 625 12.39 -2.07 -0.74
C LYS A 625 12.22 -1.70 -2.21
N ASN A 626 12.32 -0.42 -2.54
CA ASN A 626 12.28 0.05 -3.92
C ASN A 626 13.18 1.29 -4.16
N GLU A 627 14.27 1.40 -3.41
CA GLU A 627 15.28 2.44 -3.60
C GLU A 627 16.02 2.21 -4.92
N ASP A 628 15.94 3.20 -5.80
CA ASP A 628 16.79 3.31 -6.97
C ASP A 628 17.25 4.78 -7.20
N SER A 629 17.99 5.00 -8.28
CA SER A 629 18.48 6.34 -8.64
C SER A 629 17.36 7.34 -8.95
N LYS A 630 16.24 6.90 -9.54
CA LYS A 630 15.07 7.74 -9.81
C LYS A 630 14.39 8.13 -8.51
N THR A 631 14.24 7.19 -7.58
CA THR A 631 13.63 7.38 -6.26
C THR A 631 14.38 8.46 -5.46
N ILE A 632 15.71 8.32 -5.35
CA ILE A 632 16.58 9.29 -4.68
C ILE A 632 16.48 10.66 -5.36
N PHE A 633 16.53 10.69 -6.68
CA PHE A 633 16.43 11.93 -7.45
C PHE A 633 15.10 12.66 -7.26
N ASN A 634 13.99 11.92 -7.20
CA ASN A 634 12.66 12.46 -6.92
C ASN A 634 12.60 13.04 -5.49
N ALA A 635 13.16 12.35 -4.49
CA ALA A 635 13.22 12.84 -3.11
C ALA A 635 14.06 14.13 -2.99
N ILE A 636 15.19 14.22 -3.68
CA ILE A 636 16.00 15.46 -3.76
C ILE A 636 15.19 16.60 -4.40
N ARG A 637 14.46 16.33 -5.48
CA ARG A 637 13.62 17.33 -6.15
C ARG A 637 12.51 17.83 -5.24
N VAL A 638 11.81 16.92 -4.57
CA VAL A 638 10.80 17.24 -3.55
C VAL A 638 11.42 18.13 -2.49
N SER A 639 12.56 17.73 -1.94
CA SER A 639 13.24 18.47 -0.87
C SER A 639 13.66 19.87 -1.29
N ARG A 640 14.26 20.06 -2.47
CA ARG A 640 14.67 21.40 -2.96
C ARG A 640 13.50 22.35 -3.16
N ILE A 641 12.33 21.84 -3.51
CA ILE A 641 11.16 22.69 -3.75
C ILE A 641 10.43 22.95 -2.46
N ALA A 642 10.29 21.92 -1.63
CA ALA A 642 9.86 22.09 -0.27
C ALA A 642 10.76 23.07 0.49
N GLU A 643 12.07 23.14 0.25
CA GLU A 643 12.96 24.16 0.82
C GLU A 643 12.59 25.59 0.40
N ASN A 644 12.22 25.79 -0.87
CA ASN A 644 11.69 27.08 -1.36
C ASN A 644 10.30 27.40 -0.77
N GLU A 645 9.46 26.39 -0.55
CA GLU A 645 8.11 26.51 0.04
C GLU A 645 8.14 26.47 1.59
N LEU A 646 9.24 26.05 2.23
CA LEU A 646 9.42 26.06 3.69
C LEU A 646 9.54 27.49 4.22
N LEU A 647 10.01 28.41 3.36
CA LEU A 647 9.90 29.85 3.58
C LEU A 647 8.47 30.38 3.39
N ARG A 648 7.53 29.60 2.82
CA ARG A 648 6.16 30.05 2.47
C ARG A 648 5.12 28.93 2.59
N LYS A 649 4.36 28.89 3.69
CA LYS A 649 3.11 28.09 3.77
C LYS A 649 2.24 28.33 2.52
N THR A 650 2.14 27.36 1.61
CA THR A 650 1.63 27.60 0.24
C THR A 650 0.11 27.74 0.22
N PRO A 651 -0.47 28.92 -0.06
CA PRO A 651 -1.91 29.13 -0.04
C PRO A 651 -2.57 28.82 -1.39
N TYR A 652 -3.75 28.25 -1.33
CA TYR A 652 -4.63 27.97 -2.45
C TYR A 652 -6.02 28.57 -2.19
N ALA A 653 -6.59 29.18 -3.23
CA ALA A 653 -7.96 29.69 -3.23
C ALA A 653 -8.80 28.94 -4.28
N GLY A 654 -10.02 28.54 -3.92
CA GLY A 654 -10.91 27.77 -4.78
C GLY A 654 -12.31 28.35 -4.90
N TRP A 655 -12.92 28.15 -6.07
CA TRP A 655 -14.29 28.52 -6.41
C TRP A 655 -14.98 27.35 -7.12
N SER A 656 -16.26 27.17 -6.83
CA SER A 656 -17.14 26.14 -7.38
C SER A 656 -17.41 26.32 -8.88
N THR A 657 -17.19 27.52 -9.41
CA THR A 657 -17.43 27.89 -10.81
C THR A 657 -16.14 28.27 -11.51
N ALA A 658 -16.14 28.18 -12.85
CA ALA A 658 -15.10 28.77 -13.68
C ALA A 658 -15.40 30.26 -13.91
N GLY A 659 -14.37 31.11 -14.03
CA GLY A 659 -14.61 32.54 -14.15
C GLY A 659 -13.37 33.42 -13.95
N LYS A 660 -13.60 34.73 -14.04
CA LYS A 660 -12.59 35.76 -13.73
C LYS A 660 -12.61 36.01 -12.22
N HIS A 661 -11.98 35.12 -11.48
CA HIS A 661 -11.94 35.20 -10.01
C HIS A 661 -10.77 36.01 -9.47
N ILE A 662 -9.76 36.26 -10.31
CA ILE A 662 -8.54 36.96 -9.92
C ILE A 662 -8.07 37.93 -11.03
N LYS A 663 -7.24 38.89 -10.66
CA LYS A 663 -6.31 39.58 -11.56
C LYS A 663 -4.87 39.25 -11.16
N VAL A 664 -3.97 39.21 -12.14
CA VAL A 664 -2.54 38.92 -11.93
C VAL A 664 -1.70 40.04 -12.51
N ASP A 665 -0.69 40.49 -11.76
CA ASP A 665 0.39 41.34 -12.27
C ASP A 665 1.49 40.45 -12.84
N TYR A 666 1.59 40.44 -14.17
CA TYR A 666 2.61 39.68 -14.90
C TYR A 666 3.90 40.49 -15.12
N THR A 667 3.84 41.82 -15.02
CA THR A 667 4.92 42.73 -15.42
C THR A 667 5.70 43.28 -14.23
N ASN A 668 5.22 43.08 -13.00
CA ASN A 668 5.77 43.65 -11.76
C ASN A 668 5.72 45.18 -11.71
N ASN A 669 4.87 45.79 -12.53
CA ASN A 669 4.71 47.24 -12.60
C ASN A 669 3.38 47.68 -11.98
N GLY A 670 2.73 46.81 -11.20
CA GLY A 670 1.43 47.10 -10.56
C GLY A 670 0.23 46.99 -11.50
N ILE A 671 0.40 46.48 -12.73
CA ILE A 671 -0.68 46.35 -13.72
C ILE A 671 -1.36 45.00 -13.58
N PHE A 672 -2.56 44.99 -13.00
CA PHE A 672 -3.34 43.78 -12.76
C PHE A 672 -4.30 43.47 -13.92
N LEU A 673 -4.02 42.39 -14.66
CA LEU A 673 -4.88 41.92 -15.74
C LEU A 673 -5.81 40.79 -15.28
N PRO A 674 -7.10 40.80 -15.68
CA PRO A 674 -8.02 39.71 -15.36
C PRO A 674 -7.50 38.36 -15.86
N ASN A 675 -7.43 37.37 -14.97
CA ASN A 675 -7.07 36.01 -15.32
C ASN A 675 -8.30 35.11 -15.16
N ARG A 676 -8.74 34.51 -16.27
CA ARG A 676 -9.89 33.61 -16.29
C ARG A 676 -9.44 32.18 -15.96
N LEU A 677 -10.00 31.62 -14.90
CA LEU A 677 -9.80 30.23 -14.52
C LEU A 677 -10.87 29.37 -15.20
N ASN A 678 -10.46 28.56 -16.19
CA ASN A 678 -11.40 27.85 -17.08
C ASN A 678 -11.79 26.44 -16.59
N LYS A 679 -11.12 25.91 -15.56
CA LYS A 679 -11.39 24.57 -15.01
C LYS A 679 -12.42 24.67 -13.88
N VAL A 680 -13.24 23.63 -13.72
CA VAL A 680 -14.22 23.51 -12.62
C VAL A 680 -13.82 22.30 -11.73
N PRO A 681 -13.68 22.49 -10.41
CA PRO A 681 -13.65 23.78 -9.73
C PRO A 681 -12.44 24.64 -10.14
N ALA A 682 -12.60 25.96 -10.09
CA ALA A 682 -11.50 26.89 -10.31
C ALA A 682 -10.61 26.93 -9.06
N ILE A 683 -9.30 26.79 -9.24
CA ILE A 683 -8.33 26.77 -8.14
C ILE A 683 -7.11 27.59 -8.56
N LYS A 684 -6.58 28.40 -7.64
CA LYS A 684 -5.36 29.19 -7.83
C LYS A 684 -4.40 29.01 -6.65
N LYS A 685 -3.17 28.61 -6.95
CA LYS A 685 -1.99 28.70 -6.06
C LYS A 685 -1.53 30.17 -5.95
N ILE A 686 -1.32 30.68 -4.74
CA ILE A 686 -1.01 32.09 -4.43
C ILE A 686 0.44 32.21 -3.93
N ILE A 687 1.41 32.13 -4.85
CA ILE A 687 2.86 32.12 -4.49
C ILE A 687 3.38 33.51 -4.09
N ASN A 688 2.87 34.55 -4.77
CA ASN A 688 3.20 35.96 -4.52
C ASN A 688 1.88 36.73 -4.32
N PRO A 689 1.42 36.88 -3.07
CA PRO A 689 0.17 37.58 -2.78
C PRO A 689 0.11 38.98 -3.38
N SER A 690 1.23 39.71 -3.39
CA SER A 690 1.35 41.04 -4.00
C SER A 690 1.10 41.08 -5.50
N LYS A 691 1.20 39.95 -6.21
CA LYS A 691 0.96 39.85 -7.67
C LYS A 691 -0.41 39.28 -8.00
N VAL A 692 -1.23 38.93 -7.01
CA VAL A 692 -2.55 38.32 -7.24
C VAL A 692 -3.62 39.05 -6.45
N MET A 693 -4.54 39.67 -7.19
CA MET A 693 -5.74 40.30 -6.62
C MET A 693 -6.92 39.35 -6.75
N ILE A 694 -7.58 39.02 -5.64
CA ILE A 694 -8.81 38.23 -5.63
C ILE A 694 -10.01 39.15 -5.88
N LEU A 695 -10.80 38.87 -6.91
CA LEU A 695 -11.95 39.69 -7.31
C LEU A 695 -13.22 39.35 -6.54
N ASN A 696 -13.41 38.07 -6.21
CA ASN A 696 -14.56 37.58 -5.46
C ASN A 696 -14.11 36.56 -4.41
N THR A 697 -14.83 36.53 -3.29
CA THR A 697 -14.53 35.65 -2.16
C THR A 697 -14.42 34.18 -2.61
N PRO A 698 -13.33 33.47 -2.27
CA PRO A 698 -13.21 32.04 -2.52
C PRO A 698 -14.22 31.24 -1.70
N ASP A 699 -14.78 30.20 -2.32
CA ASP A 699 -15.68 29.25 -1.68
C ASP A 699 -14.95 28.40 -0.64
N TRP A 700 -13.68 28.06 -0.92
CA TRP A 700 -12.78 27.43 0.04
C TRP A 700 -11.35 27.91 -0.16
N ARG A 701 -10.53 27.66 0.85
CA ARG A 701 -9.09 27.90 0.83
C ARG A 701 -8.39 26.74 1.51
N TYR A 702 -7.16 26.49 1.13
CA TYR A 702 -6.30 25.56 1.87
C TYR A 702 -4.85 25.98 1.76
N ARG A 703 -4.05 25.51 2.71
CA ARG A 703 -2.65 25.86 2.81
C ARG A 703 -1.84 24.61 3.11
N ILE A 704 -0.84 24.33 2.27
CA ILE A 704 0.01 23.14 2.40
C ILE A 704 1.37 23.59 2.97
N GLN A 705 1.90 22.82 3.92
CA GLN A 705 3.22 23.02 4.49
C GLN A 705 3.94 21.67 4.57
N PHE A 706 5.06 21.52 3.84
CA PHE A 706 5.96 20.39 4.03
C PHE A 706 6.75 20.55 5.31
N ILE A 707 6.97 19.43 5.99
CA ILE A 707 7.61 19.42 7.30
C ILE A 707 9.08 19.06 7.13
N ASN A 708 9.89 19.75 7.91
CA ASN A 708 11.33 19.63 7.90
C ASN A 708 11.81 19.06 9.24
N ASP A 709 12.87 18.26 9.22
CA ASP A 709 13.59 17.87 10.41
C ASP A 709 14.35 19.07 11.00
N GLY A 710 13.90 19.51 12.18
CA GLY A 710 14.45 20.67 12.89
C GLY A 710 15.72 20.39 13.69
N ARG A 711 16.22 19.15 13.74
CA ARG A 711 17.46 18.80 14.45
C ARG A 711 18.69 19.44 13.78
N VAL A 712 19.88 19.30 14.36
CA VAL A 712 21.14 19.66 13.69
C VAL A 712 21.67 18.49 12.84
N ASP A 713 22.61 18.74 11.92
CA ASP A 713 23.15 17.71 11.00
C ASP A 713 23.76 16.52 11.76
N SER A 714 24.47 16.78 12.87
CA SER A 714 25.05 15.73 13.72
C SER A 714 23.99 14.78 14.31
N ASP A 715 22.84 15.33 14.71
CA ASP A 715 21.73 14.57 15.31
C ASP A 715 20.94 13.79 14.25
N ARG A 716 21.03 14.21 12.98
CA ARG A 716 20.59 13.46 11.80
C ARG A 716 21.63 12.46 11.30
N GLY A 717 22.74 12.26 12.03
CA GLY A 717 23.80 11.33 11.63
C GLY A 717 24.49 11.70 10.31
N VAL A 718 24.47 12.97 9.93
CA VAL A 718 25.23 13.52 8.80
C VAL A 718 26.60 13.96 9.32
N GLU A 719 27.67 13.53 8.65
CA GLU A 719 29.02 14.03 8.94
C GLU A 719 29.08 15.56 8.73
N ALA A 720 29.49 16.31 9.76
CA ALA A 720 29.61 17.76 9.72
C ALA A 720 30.60 18.20 8.62
N ILE A 721 30.18 19.14 7.75
CA ILE A 721 31.05 19.74 6.74
C ILE A 721 31.63 21.04 7.32
N ALA A 722 32.95 21.14 7.44
CA ALA A 722 33.61 22.40 7.78
C ALA A 722 33.37 23.43 6.67
N LEU A 723 32.73 24.55 7.01
CA LEU A 723 32.28 25.60 6.08
C LEU A 723 33.42 26.35 5.37
N THR A 724 34.68 26.15 5.76
CA THR A 724 35.82 27.00 5.34
C THR A 724 36.67 26.43 4.20
N GLU A 725 36.38 25.25 3.65
CA GLU A 725 37.19 24.64 2.59
C GLU A 725 36.36 24.19 1.36
N ILE A 726 35.69 25.13 0.67
CA ILE A 726 34.73 24.77 -0.38
C ILE A 726 35.12 25.09 -1.87
N PRO A 727 35.95 24.28 -2.59
CA PRO A 727 35.98 24.25 -4.08
C PRO A 727 34.91 23.36 -4.79
N ASN A 728 34.57 23.69 -6.04
CA ASN A 728 33.50 23.09 -6.87
C ASN A 728 33.85 21.70 -7.49
N SER A 729 33.41 20.57 -6.92
CA SER A 729 33.55 19.23 -7.54
C SER A 729 32.32 18.32 -7.34
N GLY A 730 32.12 17.32 -8.24
CA GLY A 730 30.91 16.48 -8.32
C GLY A 730 30.57 15.63 -7.08
N ILE A 731 31.58 15.24 -6.29
CA ILE A 731 31.39 14.52 -5.01
C ILE A 731 30.62 15.37 -3.99
N ARG A 732 30.78 16.70 -4.04
CA ARG A 732 30.14 17.64 -3.09
C ARG A 732 28.68 17.88 -3.39
N LYS A 733 28.30 17.84 -4.67
CA LYS A 733 26.89 17.85 -5.10
C LYS A 733 26.15 16.65 -4.49
N GLY A 734 26.76 15.47 -4.50
CA GLY A 734 26.20 14.26 -3.88
C GLY A 734 26.00 14.39 -2.36
N LYS A 735 26.97 14.93 -1.62
CA LYS A 735 26.83 15.16 -0.18
C LYS A 735 25.74 16.20 0.15
N ARG A 736 25.68 17.32 -0.60
CA ARG A 736 24.64 18.34 -0.41
C ARG A 736 23.24 17.79 -0.69
N ASP A 737 23.10 17.03 -1.77
CA ASP A 737 21.83 16.44 -2.16
C ASP A 737 21.34 15.41 -1.13
N LEU A 738 22.25 14.64 -0.54
CA LEU A 738 21.95 13.76 0.59
C LEU A 738 21.45 14.55 1.81
N ILE A 739 22.11 15.64 2.20
CA ILE A 739 21.67 16.47 3.34
C ILE A 739 20.27 17.01 3.09
N THR A 740 20.02 17.54 1.88
CA THR A 740 18.73 18.12 1.50
C THR A 740 17.62 17.07 1.52
N GLU A 741 17.86 15.89 0.95
CA GLU A 741 16.95 14.74 0.99
C GLU A 741 16.59 14.37 2.45
N GLN A 742 17.59 14.06 3.27
CA GLN A 742 17.40 13.59 4.65
C GLN A 742 16.68 14.58 5.59
N LYS A 743 16.55 15.84 5.18
CA LYS A 743 15.90 16.89 5.97
C LYS A 743 14.38 16.96 5.76
N ILE A 744 13.90 16.61 4.56
CA ILE A 744 12.50 16.84 4.16
C ILE A 744 11.85 15.60 3.55
N ALA A 745 12.55 14.90 2.66
CA ALA A 745 12.01 13.72 1.99
C ALA A 745 13.08 12.67 1.76
N VAL A 746 12.80 11.41 2.12
CA VAL A 746 13.76 10.31 2.07
C VAL A 746 13.42 9.38 0.90
N GLY A 747 14.28 9.31 -0.12
CA GLY A 747 14.15 8.41 -1.27
C GLY A 747 14.87 7.07 -1.11
N ARG A 748 15.44 6.83 0.07
CA ARG A 748 16.05 5.56 0.46
C ARG A 748 15.02 4.59 1.01
N ASN A 749 15.35 3.30 1.03
CA ASN A 749 14.49 2.30 1.67
C ASN A 749 14.23 2.71 3.13
N ASN A 750 12.96 2.89 3.50
CA ASN A 750 12.56 3.49 4.76
C ASN A 750 11.33 2.82 5.39
N LEU A 751 11.17 3.08 6.70
CA LEU A 751 10.05 2.64 7.52
C LEU A 751 9.58 3.80 8.41
N GLY A 752 8.29 4.12 8.36
CA GLY A 752 7.70 5.21 9.13
C GLY A 752 7.22 4.73 10.49
N GLN A 753 7.65 5.38 11.57
CA GLN A 753 7.13 5.20 12.92
C GLN A 753 6.46 6.48 13.41
N ILE A 754 5.28 6.34 14.00
CA ILE A 754 4.39 7.43 14.38
C ILE A 754 4.14 7.38 15.88
N SER A 755 4.32 8.52 16.53
CA SER A 755 3.93 8.76 17.91
C SER A 755 3.20 10.10 18.04
N PHE A 756 2.55 10.33 19.17
CA PHE A 756 1.74 11.52 19.39
C PHE A 756 2.20 12.24 20.67
N ASP A 757 2.07 13.56 20.71
CA ASP A 757 2.10 14.34 21.94
C ASP A 757 0.81 15.14 21.98
N PHE A 758 -0.16 14.74 22.80
CA PHE A 758 -1.45 15.44 22.93
C PHE A 758 -1.63 15.93 24.38
N SER A 759 -0.51 16.13 25.09
CA SER A 759 -0.49 16.46 26.52
C SER A 759 -1.14 17.82 26.85
N THR A 760 -1.15 18.75 25.89
CA THR A 760 -1.80 20.07 26.01
C THR A 760 -2.33 20.54 24.64
N PRO A 761 -3.29 21.48 24.57
CA PRO A 761 -3.76 22.05 23.30
C PRO A 761 -2.67 22.67 22.42
N GLN A 762 -1.58 23.16 23.01
CA GLN A 762 -0.42 23.72 22.30
C GLN A 762 0.53 22.65 21.78
N LYS A 763 0.42 21.42 22.30
CA LYS A 763 1.34 20.33 22.00
C LYS A 763 0.76 19.27 21.08
N GLU A 764 -0.47 19.40 20.57
CA GLU A 764 -1.15 18.45 19.68
C GLU A 764 -0.32 18.12 18.41
N GLU A 765 0.71 17.31 18.56
CA GLU A 765 1.73 17.01 17.58
C GLU A 765 1.66 15.54 17.19
N VAL A 766 1.77 15.31 15.88
CA VAL A 766 2.06 13.99 15.32
C VAL A 766 3.54 13.97 14.98
N VAL A 767 4.26 12.98 15.49
CA VAL A 767 5.70 12.82 15.27
C VAL A 767 5.90 11.64 14.34
N HIS A 768 6.51 11.89 13.17
CA HIS A 768 6.84 10.88 12.19
C HIS A 768 8.37 10.72 12.12
N ASN A 769 8.83 9.59 12.64
CA ASN A 769 10.23 9.16 12.60
C ASN A 769 10.41 8.25 11.38
N ILE A 770 11.21 8.68 10.41
CA ILE A 770 11.50 7.91 9.20
C ILE A 770 12.86 7.23 9.40
N TRP A 771 12.80 5.91 9.54
CA TRP A 771 13.95 5.05 9.71
C TRP A 771 14.48 4.64 8.34
N TYR A 772 15.76 4.85 8.06
CA TYR A 772 16.43 4.39 6.84
C TYR A 772 17.91 4.10 7.11
N ASN A 773 18.64 3.57 6.13
CA ASN A 773 20.10 3.47 6.20
C ASN A 773 20.73 4.67 5.47
N SER A 774 21.38 5.57 6.21
CA SER A 774 22.02 6.77 5.66
C SER A 774 23.38 6.50 4.99
N SER A 775 23.94 5.29 5.12
CA SER A 775 25.25 4.95 4.57
C SER A 775 25.27 5.00 3.04
N LEU A 776 26.26 5.73 2.51
CA LEU A 776 26.60 5.74 1.09
C LEU A 776 27.48 4.55 0.68
N LYS A 777 28.16 3.90 1.64
CA LYS A 777 29.08 2.78 1.38
C LYS A 777 28.32 1.46 1.54
N GLU A 778 28.38 0.63 0.48
CA GLU A 778 28.09 -0.81 0.34
C GLU A 778 27.17 -1.51 1.37
N PRO A 779 26.24 -2.37 0.91
CA PRO A 779 25.14 -2.96 1.69
C PRO A 779 25.55 -3.86 2.88
N ASN A 780 26.82 -4.22 3.01
CA ASN A 780 27.32 -5.13 4.06
C ASN A 780 27.75 -4.42 5.35
N SER A 781 27.71 -3.08 5.42
CA SER A 781 28.17 -2.32 6.60
C SER A 781 27.06 -2.07 7.63
N SER A 782 26.85 -3.06 8.49
CA SER A 782 26.04 -3.03 9.73
C SER A 782 24.54 -2.76 9.59
N ASN A 783 23.74 -3.69 10.11
CA ASN A 783 22.30 -3.64 10.33
C ASN A 783 21.87 -2.43 11.18
N LYS A 784 22.07 -1.18 10.76
CA LYS A 784 21.72 0.03 11.53
C LYS A 784 20.79 0.95 10.74
N PHE A 785 19.56 0.51 10.51
CA PHE A 785 18.43 1.45 10.47
C PHE A 785 18.40 2.21 11.80
N ASN A 786 18.66 3.51 11.72
CA ASN A 786 18.44 4.45 12.80
C ASN A 786 17.38 5.44 12.34
N ASN A 787 16.74 6.11 13.29
CA ASN A 787 15.88 7.23 12.99
C ASN A 787 16.74 8.43 12.55
N PHE A 788 16.80 8.67 11.24
CA PHE A 788 17.62 9.74 10.69
C PHE A 788 16.81 10.98 10.28
N THR A 789 15.49 10.85 10.06
CA THR A 789 14.61 12.00 9.78
C THR A 789 13.40 12.01 10.72
N LYS A 790 13.18 13.13 11.42
CA LYS A 790 12.12 13.32 12.41
C LYS A 790 11.28 14.55 12.07
N HIS A 791 10.04 14.32 11.64
CA HIS A 791 9.06 15.36 11.37
C HIS A 791 8.11 15.52 12.55
N ARG A 792 8.00 16.73 13.09
CA ARG A 792 6.99 17.10 14.10
C ARG A 792 5.92 17.96 13.44
N VAL A 793 4.67 17.53 13.50
CA VAL A 793 3.56 18.17 12.79
C VAL A 793 2.47 18.55 13.78
N LEU A 794 2.25 19.85 13.97
CA LEU A 794 1.14 20.34 14.79
C LEU A 794 -0.19 20.12 14.06
N ILE A 795 -1.08 19.30 14.62
CA ILE A 795 -2.45 19.11 14.12
C ILE A 795 -3.41 20.01 14.90
N ALA A 796 -3.62 21.22 14.37
CA ALA A 796 -4.34 22.26 15.09
C ALA A 796 -5.83 21.94 15.19
N SER A 797 -6.39 22.06 16.40
CA SER A 797 -7.84 22.14 16.59
C SER A 797 -8.45 23.27 15.74
N PRO A 798 -9.71 23.16 15.26
CA PRO A 798 -10.33 24.16 14.38
C PRO A 798 -10.25 25.62 14.87
N LEU A 799 -10.28 25.81 16.20
CA LEU A 799 -10.16 27.12 16.86
C LEU A 799 -8.75 27.73 16.76
N ASN A 800 -7.72 26.89 16.68
CA ASN A 800 -6.30 27.26 16.70
C ASN A 800 -5.68 27.28 15.29
N ILE A 801 -6.51 27.13 14.26
CA ILE A 801 -6.05 27.27 12.88
C ILE A 801 -5.87 28.76 12.58
N ASP A 802 -4.61 29.19 12.50
CA ASP A 802 -4.20 30.55 12.14
C ASP A 802 -5.05 31.05 10.96
N PRO A 803 -5.69 32.22 11.04
CA PRO A 803 -6.35 32.77 9.87
C PRO A 803 -5.30 32.94 8.74
N ILE A 804 -5.71 32.71 7.49
CA ILE A 804 -4.81 32.87 6.33
C ILE A 804 -4.26 34.31 6.25
N SER A 805 -4.88 35.28 6.93
CA SER A 805 -4.43 36.67 7.11
C SER A 805 -4.99 37.24 8.42
N PRO A 806 -4.25 38.06 9.19
CA PRO A 806 -4.79 38.83 10.32
C PRO A 806 -5.86 39.85 9.94
N ASN A 807 -6.06 40.14 8.65
CA ASN A 807 -6.99 41.16 8.19
C ASN A 807 -7.75 40.71 6.94
N GLU A 808 -9.07 40.51 7.09
CA GLU A 808 -10.01 40.46 5.98
C GLU A 808 -10.15 41.83 5.26
N GLU A 809 -9.62 42.92 5.81
CA GLU A 809 -9.59 44.25 5.18
C GLU A 809 -8.28 44.61 4.44
N GLN A 810 -7.16 43.90 4.68
CA GLN A 810 -5.85 44.30 4.15
C GLN A 810 -5.58 43.96 2.67
N TRP A 811 -6.55 43.40 1.95
CA TRP A 811 -6.38 43.06 0.53
C TRP A 811 -6.72 44.22 -0.42
N LYS A 812 -6.96 45.44 0.11
CA LYS A 812 -7.18 46.63 -0.71
C LYS A 812 -6.07 47.68 -0.70
N ASN A 813 -5.19 47.75 0.29
CA ASN A 813 -4.09 48.73 0.32
C ASN A 813 -2.88 48.14 1.06
N PHE A 814 -1.81 47.82 0.33
CA PHE A 814 -0.49 47.56 0.94
C PHE A 814 0.57 48.28 0.10
N ASP A 815 0.79 49.54 0.46
CA ASP A 815 2.05 50.24 0.24
C ASP A 815 3.05 49.70 1.26
N TYR A 816 4.21 49.22 0.80
CA TYR A 816 5.27 48.69 1.67
C TYR A 816 6.31 49.79 1.94
N GLY A 817 6.38 50.25 3.19
CA GLY A 817 7.59 50.87 3.73
C GLY A 817 8.54 49.78 4.23
N PHE A 818 9.76 49.77 3.71
CA PHE A 818 10.90 49.02 4.26
C PHE A 818 11.58 49.86 5.36
N PRO A 819 12.09 49.28 6.46
CA PRO A 819 13.18 49.88 7.22
C PRO A 819 14.54 49.47 6.60
N ASP A 820 15.46 50.43 6.56
CA ASP A 820 16.84 50.33 6.05
C ASP A 820 17.67 49.19 6.66
#